data_AF-A0A419YPA3-F1
#
_entry.id   AF-A0A419YPA3-F1
#
_cell.length_a   1.000
_cell.length_b   1.000
_cell.length_c   1.000
_cell.angle_alpha   90.00
_cell.angle_beta   90.00
_cell.angle_gamma   90.00
#
_symmetry.space_group_name_H-M   'P 1'
#
loop_
_entity.id
_entity.type
_entity.pdbx_description
1 polymer ?
#
loop_
_entity_poly.entity_id
_entity_poly.type
_entity_poly.pdbx_seq_one_letter_code
_entity_poly.pdbx_strand_id
1 'polypeptide(L)'
;MESRRLPYIDGVAAALVDGEGSVVGWTTAAEQLLDLDAAQVTGRPARELLADGQADADALGKRTGEVRLRTGRGAPIEVSYQVLPLAGESGEVRALVLATPAETVARRRQDEAFTRELFLQDRLGLAVFDSDLRLLRTNTHLLPYTGLPDDLAGHRLRDFLQPGDAEAAEAILRHVIATGEPVVRAELPIRTLDDPDPGVVMEIQAFRLQAPDGAVIGVTALFGDITELHRYRRRADVLHRATAAVGGSLSVAGTAEDLAGVLVPGLGDRAEVDIAEAVFTGDEPLPGADGTFAVRRTATAGPPGPDGRPLGPLGREELGRPAAATADPPSMSAPLHARGGPLGRVTVRRGPGQGPYEQDDLELLREIAARAALALDNARRYTREHRAAVGLQRSLLPPAETAVPAATTASVYRPTDTATGVGGDWFDVIPLSGARVALVAGDVVGHGLQASATMGRLRTAVRTLADLDLEADELLVHLDDLVSQLVVEGSEEERERGVADPSGATCVYAVYDPVSGVCQAASAGHPPPALVHPDGRVEYLPVNPGPPLGVGGLPFETVDCALRAGSVLALYTDGLIEGTSRDLDEGMAQLAARLGEADLRGDLAAAGRAIVAEMSTAGQSDDVTLLLARLHPVPPEDTAAWTIDADPAAVAGVREAASRTLEHWGLGELVFTTELVLSELVTNAIRYAGGPVLVRLIRSSVLTCEVSDPSATQPRMRRARLTDEGGRGLYLVAQLTERWGSRYTRTGKTIWAEQPLDPPPLSW
;
A
#
# COMPACT_ATOMS: atom_id res chain seq x y z
N MET A 1 -66.59 -45.06 -38.23
CA MET A 1 -65.32 -44.48 -38.71
C MET A 1 -64.81 -43.60 -37.60
N GLU A 2 -63.73 -44.03 -36.94
CA GLU A 2 -63.25 -43.46 -35.68
C GLU A 2 -62.84 -41.99 -35.80
N SER A 3 -63.27 -41.21 -34.81
CA SER A 3 -63.14 -39.75 -34.68
C SER A 3 -61.71 -39.29 -34.32
N ARG A 4 -60.69 -39.77 -35.04
CA ARG A 4 -59.27 -39.51 -34.68
C ARG A 4 -58.33 -39.10 -35.83
N ARG A 5 -58.84 -38.68 -36.98
CA ARG A 5 -57.97 -38.21 -38.08
C ARG A 5 -58.55 -36.99 -38.76
N LEU A 6 -58.19 -35.80 -38.26
CA LEU A 6 -57.98 -34.52 -38.94
C LEU A 6 -58.09 -33.38 -37.90
N PRO A 7 -57.01 -33.04 -37.16
CA PRO A 7 -57.04 -32.05 -36.07
C PRO A 7 -57.33 -30.59 -36.51
N TYR A 8 -57.70 -30.37 -37.78
CA TYR A 8 -57.90 -29.05 -38.38
C TYR A 8 -59.36 -28.78 -38.82
N ILE A 9 -60.28 -29.73 -38.63
CA ILE A 9 -61.69 -29.63 -39.08
C ILE A 9 -62.70 -29.71 -37.92
N ASP A 10 -62.25 -30.02 -36.69
CA ASP A 10 -63.16 -30.02 -35.53
C ASP A 10 -63.79 -28.63 -35.34
N GLY A 11 -65.13 -28.59 -35.36
CA GLY A 11 -65.93 -27.37 -35.19
C GLY A 11 -66.17 -26.54 -36.46
N VAL A 12 -65.76 -27.00 -37.65
CA VAL A 12 -66.09 -26.29 -38.90
C VAL A 12 -67.55 -26.56 -39.27
N ALA A 13 -68.36 -25.51 -39.29
CA ALA A 13 -69.75 -25.57 -39.74
C ALA A 13 -69.78 -25.84 -41.24
N ALA A 14 -70.48 -26.90 -41.65
CA ALA A 14 -70.64 -27.23 -43.06
C ALA A 14 -72.11 -27.36 -43.46
N ALA A 15 -72.41 -26.91 -44.68
CA ALA A 15 -73.71 -27.01 -45.32
C ALA A 15 -73.56 -27.56 -46.76
N LEU A 16 -74.46 -28.43 -47.16
CA LEU A 16 -74.57 -28.93 -48.54
C LEU A 16 -75.67 -28.16 -49.25
N VAL A 17 -75.38 -27.68 -50.45
CA VAL A 17 -76.29 -26.85 -51.24
C VAL A 17 -76.54 -27.50 -52.61
N ASP A 18 -77.81 -27.51 -53.01
CA ASP A 18 -78.27 -28.06 -54.29
C ASP A 18 -78.03 -27.12 -55.49
N GLY A 19 -78.46 -27.56 -56.68
CA GLY A 19 -78.32 -26.78 -57.92
C GLY A 19 -79.19 -25.53 -58.01
N GLU A 20 -80.17 -25.37 -57.11
CA GLU A 20 -81.06 -24.21 -57.04
C GLU A 20 -80.68 -23.24 -55.90
N GLY A 21 -79.68 -23.59 -55.09
CA GLY A 21 -79.17 -22.77 -53.99
C GLY A 21 -79.86 -23.04 -52.64
N SER A 22 -80.56 -24.16 -52.50
CA SER A 22 -81.21 -24.56 -51.25
C SER A 22 -80.32 -25.49 -50.41
N VAL A 23 -80.42 -25.36 -49.09
CA VAL A 23 -79.65 -26.18 -48.14
C VAL A 23 -80.25 -27.57 -48.08
N VAL A 24 -79.50 -28.60 -48.49
CA VAL A 24 -79.94 -30.01 -48.48
C VAL A 24 -79.26 -30.83 -47.40
N GLY A 25 -78.19 -30.32 -46.79
CA GLY A 25 -77.51 -30.94 -45.66
C GLY A 25 -76.90 -29.91 -44.73
N TRP A 26 -76.93 -30.21 -43.44
CA TRP A 26 -76.55 -29.30 -42.38
C TRP A 26 -75.84 -30.08 -41.28
N THR A 27 -74.64 -29.64 -40.89
CA THR A 27 -73.85 -30.34 -39.85
C THR A 27 -74.22 -29.88 -38.45
N THR A 28 -74.01 -30.74 -37.45
CA THR A 28 -74.22 -30.38 -36.03
C THR A 28 -73.36 -29.18 -35.59
N ALA A 29 -72.15 -29.01 -36.16
CA ALA A 29 -71.32 -27.83 -35.92
C ALA A 29 -71.98 -26.54 -36.47
N ALA A 30 -72.73 -26.63 -37.57
CA ALA A 30 -73.49 -25.51 -38.13
C ALA A 30 -74.73 -25.19 -37.28
N GLU A 31 -75.40 -26.20 -36.71
CA GLU A 31 -76.49 -26.00 -35.73
C GLU A 31 -75.99 -25.26 -34.50
N GLN A 32 -74.86 -25.70 -33.94
CA GLN A 32 -74.23 -25.07 -32.78
C GLN A 32 -73.74 -23.64 -33.06
N LEU A 33 -73.19 -23.40 -34.26
CA LEU A 33 -72.66 -22.09 -34.64
C LEU A 33 -73.76 -21.05 -34.83
N LEU A 34 -74.88 -21.42 -35.47
CA LEU A 34 -75.96 -20.48 -35.78
C LEU A 34 -77.14 -20.53 -34.80
N ASP A 35 -77.17 -21.49 -33.87
CA ASP A 35 -78.31 -21.75 -32.97
C ASP A 35 -79.61 -22.00 -33.76
N LEU A 36 -79.48 -22.73 -34.88
CA LEU A 36 -80.56 -23.09 -35.80
C LEU A 36 -80.48 -24.58 -36.13
N ASP A 37 -81.55 -25.33 -35.82
CA ASP A 37 -81.62 -26.77 -36.10
C ASP A 37 -81.71 -27.03 -37.61
N ALA A 38 -81.20 -28.18 -38.07
CA ALA A 38 -81.27 -28.57 -39.48
C ALA A 38 -82.71 -28.47 -40.04
N ALA A 39 -83.72 -28.86 -39.25
CA ALA A 39 -85.13 -28.79 -39.66
C ALA A 39 -85.63 -27.36 -39.97
N GLN A 40 -84.99 -26.32 -39.42
CA GLN A 40 -85.35 -24.92 -39.63
C GLN A 40 -84.72 -24.32 -40.90
N VAL A 41 -83.70 -24.99 -41.44
CA VAL A 41 -82.81 -24.49 -42.51
C VAL A 41 -82.85 -25.37 -43.76
N THR A 42 -82.97 -26.69 -43.61
CA THR A 42 -83.00 -27.65 -44.73
C THR A 42 -84.25 -27.44 -45.59
N GLY A 43 -84.08 -27.46 -46.92
CA GLY A 43 -85.11 -27.18 -47.91
C GLY A 43 -85.37 -25.69 -48.16
N ARG A 44 -84.66 -24.79 -47.45
CA ARG A 44 -84.76 -23.34 -47.64
C ARG A 44 -83.58 -22.81 -48.46
N PRO A 45 -83.77 -21.70 -49.20
CA PRO A 45 -82.69 -21.03 -49.91
C PRO A 45 -81.59 -20.56 -48.94
N ALA A 46 -80.32 -20.89 -49.20
CA ALA A 46 -79.20 -20.51 -48.34
C ALA A 46 -79.07 -18.99 -48.15
N ARG A 47 -79.53 -18.20 -49.12
CA ARG A 47 -79.61 -16.72 -49.05
C ARG A 47 -80.45 -16.20 -47.89
N GLU A 48 -81.41 -16.98 -47.38
CA GLU A 48 -82.26 -16.56 -46.24
C GLU A 48 -81.49 -16.54 -44.91
N LEU A 49 -80.32 -17.20 -44.86
CA LEU A 49 -79.42 -17.17 -43.72
C LEU A 49 -78.58 -15.89 -43.68
N LEU A 50 -78.54 -15.06 -44.73
CA LEU A 50 -77.78 -13.81 -44.75
C LEU A 50 -78.52 -12.73 -43.94
N ALA A 51 -77.79 -12.01 -43.08
CA ALA A 51 -78.35 -10.98 -42.21
C ALA A 51 -78.59 -9.64 -42.92
N ASP A 52 -77.73 -9.31 -43.88
CA ASP A 52 -77.87 -8.12 -44.73
C ASP A 52 -78.50 -8.52 -46.07
N GLY A 53 -79.69 -8.02 -46.35
CA GLY A 53 -80.44 -8.38 -47.56
C GLY A 53 -79.72 -8.02 -48.87
N GLN A 54 -80.08 -8.70 -49.96
CA GLN A 54 -79.74 -8.58 -51.40
C GLN A 54 -78.30 -8.23 -51.85
N ALA A 55 -77.54 -7.39 -51.14
CA ALA A 55 -76.21 -6.90 -51.54
C ALA A 55 -75.08 -7.95 -51.44
N ASP A 56 -75.24 -8.99 -50.60
CA ASP A 56 -74.27 -10.11 -50.47
C ASP A 56 -74.71 -11.39 -51.20
N ALA A 57 -75.81 -11.38 -51.95
CA ALA A 57 -76.25 -12.55 -52.73
C ALA A 57 -75.25 -12.94 -53.84
N ASP A 58 -74.52 -11.95 -54.40
CA ASP A 58 -73.41 -12.17 -55.32
C ASP A 58 -72.15 -12.73 -54.64
N ALA A 59 -72.02 -12.59 -53.31
CA ALA A 59 -70.89 -13.12 -52.56
C ALA A 59 -70.91 -14.66 -52.55
N LEU A 60 -72.07 -15.30 -52.38
CA LEU A 60 -72.20 -16.77 -52.43
C LEU A 60 -71.81 -17.40 -53.79
N GLY A 61 -71.68 -16.59 -54.85
CA GLY A 61 -71.13 -17.02 -56.15
C GLY A 61 -69.59 -17.10 -56.19
N LYS A 62 -68.89 -16.53 -55.20
CA LYS A 62 -67.42 -16.59 -55.06
C LYS A 62 -67.00 -17.87 -54.32
N ARG A 63 -65.85 -18.44 -54.70
CA ARG A 63 -65.31 -19.67 -54.06
C ARG A 63 -64.91 -19.50 -52.60
N THR A 64 -64.68 -18.27 -52.14
CA THR A 64 -64.32 -17.91 -50.76
C THR A 64 -64.73 -16.47 -50.48
N GLY A 65 -65.12 -16.14 -49.24
CA GLY A 65 -65.47 -14.76 -48.84
C GLY A 65 -65.82 -14.64 -47.36
N GLU A 66 -66.30 -13.47 -46.94
CA GLU A 66 -66.82 -13.18 -45.59
C GLU A 66 -68.26 -12.69 -45.71
N VAL A 67 -69.17 -13.18 -44.85
CA VAL A 67 -70.59 -12.81 -44.82
C VAL A 67 -71.13 -12.80 -43.40
N ARG A 68 -72.21 -12.04 -43.15
CA ARG A 68 -72.94 -12.07 -41.87
C ARG A 68 -74.15 -12.99 -41.95
N LEU A 69 -74.18 -14.01 -41.10
CA LEU A 69 -75.28 -14.98 -41.00
C LEU A 69 -76.22 -14.67 -39.83
N ARG A 70 -77.52 -14.84 -40.05
CA ARG A 70 -78.55 -14.76 -39.02
C ARG A 70 -78.42 -15.94 -38.06
N THR A 71 -78.60 -15.65 -36.77
CA THR A 71 -78.61 -16.67 -35.72
C THR A 71 -79.99 -16.80 -35.08
N GLY A 72 -80.28 -17.93 -34.44
CA GLY A 72 -81.50 -18.13 -33.64
C GLY A 72 -81.63 -17.16 -32.47
N ARG A 73 -80.52 -16.56 -32.02
CA ARG A 73 -80.43 -15.61 -30.89
C ARG A 73 -80.67 -14.15 -31.28
N GLY A 74 -80.87 -13.86 -32.57
CA GLY A 74 -81.24 -12.53 -33.08
C GLY A 74 -80.08 -11.58 -33.42
N ALA A 75 -78.87 -11.82 -32.92
CA ALA A 75 -77.67 -11.08 -33.33
C ALA A 75 -76.91 -11.84 -34.45
N PRO A 76 -76.64 -11.23 -35.62
CA PRO A 76 -75.94 -11.90 -36.69
C PRO A 76 -74.46 -12.12 -36.37
N ILE A 77 -73.88 -13.22 -36.86
CA ILE A 77 -72.46 -13.58 -36.70
C ILE A 77 -71.71 -13.48 -38.03
N GLU A 78 -70.49 -12.97 -38.00
CA GLU A 78 -69.63 -12.88 -39.18
C GLU A 78 -68.85 -14.18 -39.38
N VAL A 79 -68.92 -14.75 -40.58
CA VAL A 79 -68.24 -15.99 -40.93
C VAL A 79 -67.43 -15.83 -42.21
N SER A 80 -66.24 -16.41 -42.23
CA SER A 80 -65.51 -16.67 -43.47
C SER A 80 -65.99 -18.01 -44.03
N TYR A 81 -66.33 -18.05 -45.31
CA TYR A 81 -66.79 -19.27 -45.97
C TYR A 81 -65.90 -19.65 -47.16
N GLN A 82 -65.87 -20.95 -47.45
CA GLN A 82 -65.26 -21.55 -48.64
C GLN A 82 -66.25 -22.50 -49.28
N VAL A 83 -66.46 -22.34 -50.59
CA VAL A 83 -67.36 -23.18 -51.40
C VAL A 83 -66.51 -24.19 -52.17
N LEU A 84 -66.66 -25.46 -51.82
CA LEU A 84 -66.04 -26.60 -52.49
C LEU A 84 -67.06 -27.22 -53.46
N PRO A 85 -66.87 -27.12 -54.79
CA PRO A 85 -67.79 -27.73 -55.74
C PRO A 85 -67.71 -29.26 -55.66
N LEU A 86 -68.87 -29.93 -55.64
CA LEU A 86 -68.96 -31.39 -55.64
C LEU A 86 -69.39 -31.86 -57.03
N ALA A 87 -68.68 -32.84 -57.60
CA ALA A 87 -69.07 -33.50 -58.85
C ALA A 87 -69.83 -34.79 -58.51
N GLY A 88 -71.13 -34.84 -58.80
CA GLY A 88 -71.97 -36.03 -58.60
C GLY A 88 -72.74 -36.40 -59.86
N GLU A 89 -72.92 -37.71 -60.11
CA GLU A 89 -73.58 -38.26 -61.32
C GLU A 89 -75.10 -38.01 -61.38
N SER A 90 -75.73 -37.53 -60.31
CA SER A 90 -77.18 -37.30 -60.21
C SER A 90 -77.55 -35.94 -59.62
N GLY A 91 -76.97 -34.84 -60.13
CA GLY A 91 -77.59 -33.51 -60.24
C GLY A 91 -78.11 -32.73 -59.01
N GLU A 92 -78.33 -33.34 -57.85
CA GLU A 92 -79.05 -32.76 -56.71
C GLU A 92 -78.15 -32.00 -55.72
N VAL A 93 -76.84 -32.23 -55.66
CA VAL A 93 -75.94 -31.51 -54.74
C VAL A 93 -74.76 -30.94 -55.53
N ARG A 94 -74.55 -29.62 -55.48
CA ARG A 94 -73.53 -28.94 -56.30
C ARG A 94 -72.38 -28.35 -55.50
N ALA A 95 -72.53 -28.07 -54.21
CA ALA A 95 -71.46 -27.49 -53.41
C ALA A 95 -71.52 -27.87 -51.93
N LEU A 96 -70.35 -28.03 -51.33
CA LEU A 96 -70.11 -28.05 -49.89
C LEU A 96 -69.61 -26.67 -49.46
N VAL A 97 -70.38 -25.98 -48.62
CA VAL A 97 -69.98 -24.70 -48.04
C VAL A 97 -69.42 -24.97 -46.65
N LEU A 98 -68.14 -24.69 -46.45
CA LEU A 98 -67.51 -24.67 -45.14
C LEU A 98 -67.55 -23.24 -44.63
N ALA A 99 -68.01 -23.04 -43.41
CA ALA A 99 -68.07 -21.75 -42.73
C ALA A 99 -67.37 -21.84 -41.38
N THR A 100 -66.61 -20.81 -41.03
CA THR A 100 -65.92 -20.68 -39.75
C THR A 100 -66.08 -19.23 -39.29
N PRO A 101 -66.27 -18.95 -37.99
CA PRO A 101 -66.31 -17.58 -37.49
C PRO A 101 -65.15 -16.76 -38.04
N ALA A 102 -65.45 -15.57 -38.58
CA ALA A 102 -64.43 -14.71 -39.19
C ALA A 102 -63.31 -14.35 -38.20
N GLU A 103 -63.67 -14.16 -36.92
CA GLU A 103 -62.71 -13.93 -35.83
C GLU A 103 -61.72 -15.11 -35.66
N THR A 104 -62.18 -16.35 -35.78
CA THR A 104 -61.31 -17.55 -35.70
C THR A 104 -60.37 -17.65 -36.89
N VAL A 105 -60.83 -17.33 -38.10
CA VAL A 105 -59.99 -17.32 -39.31
C VAL A 105 -58.98 -16.17 -39.26
N ALA A 106 -59.40 -14.98 -38.82
CA ALA A 106 -58.53 -13.82 -38.63
C ALA A 106 -57.44 -14.11 -37.60
N ARG A 107 -57.79 -14.69 -36.45
CA ARG A 107 -56.83 -15.10 -35.41
C ARG A 107 -55.82 -16.12 -35.94
N ARG A 108 -56.26 -17.13 -36.70
CA ARG A 108 -55.35 -18.12 -37.31
C ARG A 108 -54.39 -17.49 -38.32
N ARG A 109 -54.88 -16.59 -39.19
CA ARG A 109 -54.03 -15.83 -40.12
C ARG A 109 -53.02 -14.96 -39.38
N GLN A 110 -53.43 -14.35 -38.26
CA GLN A 110 -52.53 -13.59 -37.40
C GLN A 110 -51.45 -14.48 -36.77
N ASP A 111 -51.81 -15.65 -36.22
CA ASP A 111 -50.86 -16.60 -35.61
C ASP A 111 -49.87 -17.17 -36.64
N GLU A 112 -50.34 -17.49 -37.85
CA GLU A 112 -49.50 -17.99 -38.95
C GLU A 112 -48.56 -16.89 -39.47
N ALA A 113 -49.08 -15.68 -39.68
CA ALA A 113 -48.25 -14.52 -40.06
C ALA A 113 -47.21 -14.20 -38.99
N PHE A 114 -47.60 -14.17 -37.71
CA PHE A 114 -46.70 -13.95 -36.58
C PHE A 114 -45.60 -15.01 -36.53
N THR A 115 -45.96 -16.29 -36.63
CA THR A 115 -44.98 -17.39 -36.63
C THR A 115 -44.09 -17.36 -37.87
N ARG A 116 -44.60 -16.97 -39.05
CA ARG A 116 -43.77 -16.81 -40.24
C ARG A 116 -42.76 -15.68 -40.06
N GLU A 117 -43.20 -14.51 -39.64
CA GLU A 117 -42.34 -13.34 -39.44
C GLU A 117 -41.29 -13.56 -38.35
N LEU A 118 -41.59 -14.33 -37.31
CA LEU A 118 -40.65 -14.67 -36.24
C LEU A 118 -39.42 -15.42 -36.76
N PHE A 119 -39.58 -16.29 -37.76
CA PHE A 119 -38.48 -17.07 -38.39
C PHE A 119 -37.86 -16.38 -39.60
N LEU A 120 -38.35 -15.21 -40.01
CA LEU A 120 -37.72 -14.39 -41.05
C LEU A 120 -36.75 -13.35 -40.47
N GLN A 121 -36.64 -13.25 -39.14
CA GLN A 121 -35.69 -12.37 -38.48
C GLN A 121 -34.25 -12.83 -38.71
N ASP A 122 -33.35 -11.88 -38.95
CA ASP A 122 -31.92 -12.09 -39.23
C ASP A 122 -31.02 -11.68 -38.05
N ARG A 123 -31.60 -11.35 -36.89
CA ARG A 123 -30.86 -10.89 -35.69
C ARG A 123 -31.05 -11.75 -34.43
N LEU A 124 -32.04 -12.63 -34.42
CA LEU A 124 -32.35 -13.48 -33.28
C LEU A 124 -32.42 -14.92 -33.76
N GLY A 125 -31.53 -15.79 -33.28
CA GLY A 125 -31.57 -17.20 -33.58
C GLY A 125 -32.74 -17.87 -32.87
N LEU A 126 -33.50 -18.66 -33.61
CA LEU A 126 -34.65 -19.38 -33.10
C LEU A 126 -34.69 -20.77 -33.71
N ALA A 127 -34.67 -21.79 -32.86
CA ALA A 127 -34.71 -23.19 -33.22
C ALA A 127 -35.85 -23.88 -32.46
N VAL A 128 -36.62 -24.70 -33.17
CA VAL A 128 -37.65 -25.57 -32.59
C VAL A 128 -37.19 -27.00 -32.77
N PHE A 129 -37.19 -27.75 -31.69
CA PHE A 129 -36.84 -29.16 -31.66
C PHE A 129 -38.05 -30.00 -31.27
N ASP A 130 -38.12 -31.23 -31.77
CA ASP A 130 -39.07 -32.24 -31.30
C ASP A 130 -38.66 -32.83 -29.94
N SER A 131 -39.45 -33.78 -29.44
CA SER A 131 -39.17 -34.51 -28.18
C SER A 131 -37.86 -35.31 -28.19
N ASP A 132 -37.35 -35.66 -29.38
CA ASP A 132 -36.10 -36.39 -29.60
C ASP A 132 -34.93 -35.44 -29.92
N LEU A 133 -35.10 -34.13 -29.72
CA LEU A 133 -34.12 -33.09 -30.03
C LEU A 133 -33.67 -33.05 -31.50
N ARG A 134 -34.54 -33.45 -32.43
CA ARG A 134 -34.33 -33.17 -33.86
C ARG A 134 -34.87 -31.80 -34.18
N LEU A 135 -34.13 -31.05 -34.98
CA LEU A 135 -34.51 -29.71 -35.37
C LEU A 135 -35.71 -29.76 -36.35
N LEU A 136 -36.85 -29.20 -35.96
CA LEU A 136 -38.04 -29.10 -36.80
C LEU A 136 -38.03 -27.84 -37.65
N ARG A 137 -37.54 -26.73 -37.10
CA ARG A 137 -37.52 -25.44 -37.78
C ARG A 137 -36.45 -24.55 -37.17
N THR A 138 -35.74 -23.81 -38.01
CA THR A 138 -34.82 -22.77 -37.56
C THR A 138 -34.67 -21.65 -38.56
N ASN A 139 -34.26 -20.48 -38.09
CA ASN A 139 -33.74 -19.39 -38.92
C ASN A 139 -32.21 -19.28 -38.89
N THR A 140 -31.50 -20.28 -38.32
CA THR A 140 -30.01 -20.27 -38.23
C THR A 140 -29.32 -20.04 -39.57
N HIS A 141 -29.91 -20.51 -40.68
CA HIS A 141 -29.37 -20.32 -42.04
C HIS A 141 -29.38 -18.86 -42.53
N LEU A 142 -30.12 -17.98 -41.86
CA LEU A 142 -30.13 -16.54 -42.12
C LEU A 142 -29.07 -15.79 -41.31
N LEU A 143 -28.38 -16.48 -40.40
CA LEU A 143 -27.39 -15.91 -39.49
C LEU A 143 -25.97 -16.18 -40.03
N PRO A 144 -24.99 -15.30 -39.73
CA PRO A 144 -23.66 -15.33 -40.34
C PRO A 144 -22.73 -16.40 -39.73
N TYR A 145 -23.23 -17.62 -39.51
CA TYR A 145 -22.48 -18.72 -38.92
C TYR A 145 -21.86 -19.63 -40.00
N THR A 146 -20.62 -20.04 -39.79
CA THR A 146 -19.84 -20.91 -40.68
C THR A 146 -19.98 -22.38 -40.30
N GLY A 147 -19.89 -23.30 -41.27
CA GLY A 147 -19.89 -24.74 -40.99
C GLY A 147 -21.24 -25.37 -40.67
N LEU A 148 -22.33 -24.73 -41.13
CA LEU A 148 -23.69 -25.26 -41.00
C LEU A 148 -24.18 -25.86 -42.32
N PRO A 149 -24.88 -27.00 -42.30
CA PRO A 149 -25.59 -27.53 -43.46
C PRO A 149 -26.63 -26.56 -44.07
N ASP A 150 -26.83 -26.63 -45.39
CA ASP A 150 -27.84 -25.83 -46.11
C ASP A 150 -29.28 -26.10 -45.64
N ASP A 151 -29.58 -27.35 -45.25
CA ASP A 151 -30.84 -27.75 -44.63
C ASP A 151 -30.59 -28.41 -43.27
N LEU A 152 -30.97 -27.70 -42.22
CA LEU A 152 -30.81 -28.15 -40.85
C LEU A 152 -32.00 -29.00 -40.36
N ALA A 153 -33.11 -29.07 -41.12
CA ALA A 153 -34.30 -29.80 -40.69
C ALA A 153 -33.98 -31.31 -40.51
N GLY A 154 -34.45 -31.88 -39.40
CA GLY A 154 -34.26 -33.28 -39.02
C GLY A 154 -32.92 -33.63 -38.37
N HIS A 155 -31.93 -32.73 -38.42
CA HIS A 155 -30.61 -32.93 -37.81
C HIS A 155 -30.64 -32.72 -36.29
N ARG A 156 -29.65 -33.29 -35.60
CA ARG A 156 -29.35 -33.05 -34.18
C ARG A 156 -28.14 -32.13 -34.06
N LEU A 157 -28.00 -31.48 -32.89
CA LEU A 157 -26.88 -30.57 -32.63
C LEU A 157 -25.50 -31.23 -32.84
N ARG A 158 -25.37 -32.51 -32.47
CA ARG A 158 -24.13 -33.31 -32.67
C ARG A 158 -23.71 -33.49 -34.13
N ASP A 159 -24.61 -33.26 -35.08
CA ASP A 159 -24.35 -33.49 -36.50
C ASP A 159 -23.55 -32.33 -37.12
N PHE A 160 -23.47 -31.18 -36.45
CA PHE A 160 -22.78 -29.98 -36.92
C PHE A 160 -22.00 -29.20 -35.83
N LEU A 161 -22.19 -29.53 -34.55
CA LEU A 161 -21.39 -28.99 -33.44
C LEU A 161 -20.35 -30.00 -32.94
N GLN A 162 -19.27 -29.49 -32.33
CA GLN A 162 -18.30 -30.32 -31.62
C GLN A 162 -19.00 -31.18 -30.53
N PRO A 163 -18.58 -32.45 -30.32
CA PRO A 163 -19.29 -33.38 -29.45
C PRO A 163 -19.57 -32.86 -28.03
N GLY A 164 -18.59 -32.21 -27.40
CA GLY A 164 -18.75 -31.66 -26.04
C GLY A 164 -19.74 -30.49 -25.97
N ASP A 165 -19.74 -29.63 -26.98
CA ASP A 165 -20.60 -28.45 -27.04
C ASP A 165 -22.04 -28.88 -27.37
N ALA A 166 -22.20 -29.86 -28.26
CA ALA A 166 -23.48 -30.50 -28.56
C ALA A 166 -24.09 -31.18 -27.32
N GLU A 167 -23.30 -31.94 -26.56
CA GLU A 167 -23.76 -32.60 -25.34
C GLU A 167 -24.22 -31.59 -24.29
N ALA A 168 -23.47 -30.51 -24.09
CA ALA A 168 -23.82 -29.44 -23.15
C ALA A 168 -25.14 -28.75 -23.54
N ALA A 169 -25.30 -28.37 -24.81
CA ALA A 169 -26.52 -27.74 -25.30
C ALA A 169 -27.73 -28.69 -25.26
N GLU A 170 -27.58 -29.95 -25.71
CA GLU A 170 -28.66 -30.94 -25.66
C GLU A 170 -29.07 -31.25 -24.20
N ALA A 171 -28.15 -31.23 -23.23
CA ALA A 171 -28.48 -31.44 -21.81
C ALA A 171 -29.45 -30.38 -21.27
N ILE A 172 -29.23 -29.11 -21.63
CA ILE A 172 -30.13 -28.00 -21.28
C ILE A 172 -31.52 -28.24 -21.88
N LEU A 173 -31.59 -28.58 -23.17
CA LEU A 173 -32.85 -28.80 -23.87
C LEU A 173 -33.63 -30.01 -23.31
N ARG A 174 -32.96 -31.13 -23.01
CA ARG A 174 -33.59 -32.31 -22.38
C ARG A 174 -34.16 -31.97 -21.01
N HIS A 175 -33.46 -31.14 -20.23
CA HIS A 175 -33.95 -30.71 -18.92
C HIS A 175 -35.27 -29.95 -19.06
N VAL A 176 -35.36 -28.96 -19.96
CA VAL A 176 -36.59 -28.19 -20.21
C VAL A 176 -37.76 -29.07 -20.66
N ILE A 177 -37.51 -30.07 -21.51
CA ILE A 177 -38.53 -31.03 -21.93
C ILE A 177 -39.06 -31.84 -20.73
N ALA A 178 -38.15 -32.35 -19.90
CA ALA A 178 -38.48 -33.24 -18.78
C ALA A 178 -39.17 -32.51 -17.61
N THR A 179 -38.68 -31.34 -17.22
CA THR A 179 -39.19 -30.58 -16.06
C THR A 179 -40.30 -29.61 -16.44
N GLY A 180 -40.23 -29.04 -17.64
CA GLY A 180 -41.07 -27.91 -18.05
C GLY A 180 -40.61 -26.56 -17.50
N GLU A 181 -39.52 -26.52 -16.73
CA GLU A 181 -38.95 -25.28 -16.24
C GLU A 181 -38.19 -24.57 -17.39
N PRO A 182 -38.53 -23.32 -17.71
CA PRO A 182 -37.84 -22.59 -18.78
C PRO A 182 -36.44 -22.16 -18.35
N VAL A 183 -35.49 -22.24 -19.26
CA VAL A 183 -34.14 -21.70 -19.10
C VAL A 183 -34.15 -20.26 -19.57
N VAL A 184 -33.93 -19.33 -18.65
CA VAL A 184 -33.96 -17.89 -18.92
C VAL A 184 -32.67 -17.42 -19.58
N ARG A 185 -31.53 -18.01 -19.21
CA ARG A 185 -30.20 -17.67 -19.74
C ARG A 185 -29.20 -18.79 -19.46
N ALA A 186 -28.55 -19.28 -20.50
CA ALA A 186 -27.38 -20.15 -20.41
C ALA A 186 -26.33 -19.66 -21.42
N GLU A 187 -25.08 -19.53 -21.00
CA GLU A 187 -23.97 -19.12 -21.87
C GLU A 187 -23.07 -20.33 -22.13
N LEU A 188 -22.89 -20.69 -23.40
CA LEU A 188 -22.07 -21.84 -23.80
C LEU A 188 -21.12 -21.45 -24.94
N PRO A 189 -19.83 -21.83 -24.88
CA PRO A 189 -19.00 -21.81 -26.07
C PRO A 189 -19.49 -22.89 -27.04
N ILE A 190 -19.70 -22.50 -28.29
CA ILE A 190 -20.19 -23.36 -29.36
C ILE A 190 -19.18 -23.32 -30.50
N ARG A 191 -18.65 -24.49 -30.85
CA ARG A 191 -17.78 -24.71 -32.01
C ARG A 191 -18.47 -25.61 -33.01
N THR A 192 -18.35 -25.26 -34.29
CA THR A 192 -18.85 -26.12 -35.37
C THR A 192 -17.80 -27.17 -35.72
N LEU A 193 -18.20 -28.19 -36.48
CA LEU A 193 -17.28 -29.21 -36.95
C LEU A 193 -16.27 -28.66 -37.96
N ASP A 194 -16.65 -27.65 -38.75
CA ASP A 194 -15.81 -27.04 -39.79
C ASP A 194 -14.98 -25.85 -39.28
N ASP A 195 -15.35 -25.24 -38.16
CA ASP A 195 -14.66 -24.08 -37.55
C ASP A 195 -14.43 -24.31 -36.04
N PRO A 196 -13.36 -25.04 -35.67
CA PRO A 196 -13.17 -25.53 -34.30
C PRO A 196 -12.59 -24.51 -33.31
N ASP A 197 -12.07 -23.35 -33.74
CA ASP A 197 -11.43 -22.38 -32.83
C ASP A 197 -11.41 -20.97 -33.45
N PRO A 198 -11.88 -19.90 -32.76
CA PRO A 198 -12.14 -19.79 -31.31
C PRO A 198 -13.51 -20.29 -30.82
N GLY A 199 -14.40 -20.69 -31.72
CA GLY A 199 -15.82 -20.85 -31.40
C GLY A 199 -16.51 -19.53 -31.05
N VAL A 200 -17.82 -19.57 -30.87
CA VAL A 200 -18.66 -18.42 -30.47
C VAL A 200 -19.29 -18.67 -29.12
N VAL A 201 -19.43 -17.63 -28.30
CA VAL A 201 -20.17 -17.74 -27.03
C VAL A 201 -21.64 -17.43 -27.32
N MET A 202 -22.49 -18.44 -27.14
CA MET A 202 -23.91 -18.35 -27.40
C MET A 202 -24.68 -18.18 -26.10
N GLU A 203 -25.55 -17.17 -26.04
CA GLU A 203 -26.60 -17.10 -25.04
C GLU A 203 -27.80 -17.91 -25.52
N ILE A 204 -28.30 -18.84 -24.72
CA ILE A 204 -29.42 -19.73 -25.04
C ILE A 204 -30.53 -19.51 -24.00
N GLN A 205 -31.75 -19.35 -24.49
CA GLN A 205 -32.98 -19.35 -23.71
C GLN A 205 -33.87 -20.45 -24.26
N ALA A 206 -34.51 -21.25 -23.41
CA ALA A 206 -35.30 -22.38 -23.88
C ALA A 206 -36.58 -22.58 -23.06
N PHE A 207 -37.66 -22.89 -23.75
CA PHE A 207 -38.96 -23.17 -23.12
C PHE A 207 -39.69 -24.31 -23.84
N ARG A 208 -40.51 -25.04 -23.08
CA ARG A 208 -41.19 -26.24 -23.57
C ARG A 208 -42.33 -25.87 -24.51
N LEU A 209 -42.42 -26.59 -25.64
CA LEU A 209 -43.50 -26.47 -26.60
C LEU A 209 -44.59 -27.50 -26.27
N GLN A 210 -45.82 -27.06 -26.02
CA GLN A 210 -46.94 -27.91 -25.62
C GLN A 210 -48.18 -27.69 -26.50
N ALA A 211 -48.91 -28.76 -26.74
CA ALA A 211 -50.22 -28.72 -27.38
C ALA A 211 -51.29 -28.16 -26.40
N PRO A 212 -52.46 -27.71 -26.89
CA PRO A 212 -53.55 -27.21 -26.05
C PRO A 212 -54.08 -28.22 -25.01
N ASP A 213 -53.88 -29.52 -25.24
CA ASP A 213 -54.23 -30.61 -24.33
C ASP A 213 -53.15 -30.91 -23.28
N GLY A 214 -52.04 -30.15 -23.29
CA GLY A 214 -50.90 -30.30 -22.39
C GLY A 214 -49.83 -31.27 -22.87
N ALA A 215 -50.02 -31.97 -23.99
CA ALA A 215 -49.02 -32.90 -24.53
C ALA A 215 -47.73 -32.15 -24.92
N VAL A 216 -46.58 -32.70 -24.53
CA VAL A 216 -45.27 -32.11 -24.87
C VAL A 216 -44.93 -32.42 -26.32
N ILE A 217 -44.78 -31.38 -27.13
CA ILE A 217 -44.42 -31.47 -28.54
C ILE A 217 -42.90 -31.42 -28.71
N GLY A 218 -42.22 -30.63 -27.87
CA GLY A 218 -40.77 -30.44 -27.96
C GLY A 218 -40.29 -29.23 -27.16
N VAL A 219 -39.28 -28.53 -27.67
CA VAL A 219 -38.67 -27.35 -27.03
C VAL A 219 -38.32 -26.29 -28.06
N THR A 220 -38.56 -25.03 -27.72
CA THR A 220 -38.11 -23.87 -28.49
C THR A 220 -36.90 -23.26 -27.80
N ALA A 221 -35.85 -23.01 -28.56
CA ALA A 221 -34.64 -22.34 -28.10
C ALA A 221 -34.45 -21.03 -28.88
N LEU A 222 -34.25 -19.94 -28.15
CA LEU A 222 -33.74 -18.68 -28.67
C LEU A 222 -32.24 -18.64 -28.39
N PHE A 223 -31.47 -18.13 -29.33
CA PHE A 223 -30.04 -17.99 -29.14
C PHE A 223 -29.47 -16.76 -29.84
N GLY A 224 -28.39 -16.23 -29.28
CA GLY A 224 -27.68 -15.09 -29.83
C GLY A 224 -26.18 -15.19 -29.59
N ASP A 225 -25.41 -14.63 -30.53
CA ASP A 225 -23.97 -14.50 -30.37
C ASP A 225 -23.68 -13.36 -29.39
N ILE A 226 -23.08 -13.70 -28.25
CA ILE A 226 -22.66 -12.75 -27.22
C ILE A 226 -21.14 -12.72 -27.09
N THR A 227 -20.39 -13.18 -28.09
CA THR A 227 -18.93 -13.31 -28.05
C THR A 227 -18.26 -11.98 -27.70
N GLU A 228 -18.65 -10.88 -28.37
CA GLU A 228 -18.12 -9.55 -28.05
C GLU A 228 -18.49 -9.11 -26.63
N LEU A 229 -19.75 -9.27 -26.22
CA LEU A 229 -20.20 -8.89 -24.87
C LEU A 229 -19.46 -9.70 -23.78
N HIS A 230 -19.23 -10.99 -24.02
CA HIS A 230 -18.49 -11.88 -23.13
C HIS A 230 -17.01 -11.45 -23.05
N ARG A 231 -16.37 -11.12 -24.19
CA ARG A 231 -15.01 -10.55 -24.23
C ARG A 231 -14.92 -9.23 -23.47
N TYR A 232 -15.88 -8.32 -23.66
CA TYR A 232 -15.94 -7.03 -22.95
C TYR A 232 -16.08 -7.21 -21.43
N ARG A 233 -16.98 -8.11 -20.99
CA ARG A 233 -17.15 -8.42 -19.56
C ARG A 233 -15.88 -9.00 -18.94
N ARG A 234 -15.27 -10.00 -19.60
CA ARG A 234 -14.00 -10.59 -19.14
C ARG A 234 -12.88 -9.53 -19.06
N ARG A 235 -12.79 -8.65 -20.06
CA ARG A 235 -11.83 -7.52 -20.08
C ARG A 235 -12.06 -6.57 -18.91
N ALA A 236 -13.31 -6.16 -18.67
CA ALA A 236 -13.68 -5.29 -17.56
C ALA A 236 -13.35 -5.92 -16.20
N ASP A 237 -13.63 -7.22 -16.01
CA ASP A 237 -13.35 -7.94 -14.77
C ASP A 237 -11.85 -8.01 -14.47
N VAL A 238 -11.01 -8.27 -15.49
CA VAL A 238 -9.54 -8.28 -15.32
C VAL A 238 -9.04 -6.87 -14.97
N LEU A 239 -9.52 -5.82 -15.66
CA LEU A 239 -9.15 -4.43 -15.36
C LEU A 239 -9.57 -4.00 -13.96
N HIS A 240 -10.77 -4.41 -13.51
CA HIS A 240 -11.27 -4.11 -12.18
C HIS A 240 -10.39 -4.76 -11.11
N ARG A 241 -10.08 -6.06 -11.25
CA ARG A 241 -9.16 -6.77 -10.35
C ARG A 241 -7.77 -6.15 -10.34
N ALA A 242 -7.24 -5.78 -11.51
CA ALA A 242 -5.94 -5.11 -11.60
C ALA A 242 -5.92 -3.79 -10.82
N THR A 243 -6.96 -2.97 -10.98
CA THR A 243 -7.06 -1.68 -10.30
C THR A 243 -7.18 -1.84 -8.79
N ALA A 244 -7.93 -2.84 -8.32
CA ALA A 244 -8.10 -3.12 -6.90
C ALA A 244 -6.82 -3.66 -6.24
N ALA A 245 -6.07 -4.53 -6.92
CA ALA A 245 -4.88 -5.16 -6.35
C ALA A 245 -3.67 -4.22 -6.34
N VAL A 246 -3.42 -3.53 -7.45
CA VAL A 246 -2.14 -2.85 -7.71
C VAL A 246 -1.98 -1.53 -6.95
N GLY A 247 -3.02 -1.02 -6.28
CA GLY A 247 -2.98 0.24 -5.51
C GLY A 247 -2.96 0.08 -3.98
N GLY A 248 -2.99 -1.16 -3.46
CA GLY A 248 -3.17 -1.40 -2.02
C GLY A 248 -1.91 -1.25 -1.16
N SER A 249 -0.73 -1.17 -1.77
CA SER A 249 0.55 -1.17 -1.07
C SER A 249 1.54 -0.17 -1.69
N LEU A 250 2.42 0.39 -0.85
CA LEU A 250 3.57 1.20 -1.27
C LEU A 250 4.86 0.36 -1.40
N SER A 251 4.74 -0.96 -1.50
CA SER A 251 5.86 -1.87 -1.71
C SER A 251 6.05 -2.20 -3.19
N VAL A 252 7.25 -1.94 -3.72
CA VAL A 252 7.64 -2.31 -5.09
C VAL A 252 7.46 -3.82 -5.33
N ALA A 253 7.86 -4.65 -4.37
CA ALA A 253 7.73 -6.10 -4.47
C ALA A 253 6.26 -6.55 -4.37
N GLY A 254 5.51 -5.99 -3.41
CA GLY A 254 4.09 -6.30 -3.24
C GLY A 254 3.27 -5.95 -4.48
N THR A 255 3.45 -4.76 -5.05
CA THR A 255 2.79 -4.36 -6.30
C THR A 255 3.14 -5.29 -7.47
N ALA A 256 4.37 -5.79 -7.54
CA ALA A 256 4.78 -6.74 -8.58
C ALA A 256 4.10 -8.10 -8.41
N GLU A 257 3.99 -8.58 -7.17
CA GLU A 257 3.29 -9.82 -6.82
C GLU A 257 1.79 -9.73 -7.13
N ASP A 258 1.15 -8.63 -6.73
CA ASP A 258 -0.26 -8.34 -7.03
C ASP A 258 -0.51 -8.30 -8.54
N LEU A 259 0.37 -7.64 -9.30
CA LEU A 259 0.30 -7.60 -10.75
C LEU A 259 0.40 -9.01 -11.35
N ALA A 260 1.38 -9.82 -10.94
CA ALA A 260 1.55 -11.18 -11.44
C ALA A 260 0.32 -12.06 -11.10
N GLY A 261 -0.23 -11.91 -9.89
CA GLY A 261 -1.41 -12.62 -9.41
C GLY A 261 -2.71 -12.24 -10.13
N VAL A 262 -2.86 -11.01 -10.62
CA VAL A 262 -4.03 -10.62 -11.43
C VAL A 262 -3.95 -11.18 -12.85
N LEU A 263 -2.74 -11.23 -13.42
CA LEU A 263 -2.53 -11.70 -14.79
C LEU A 263 -2.74 -13.22 -14.94
N VAL A 264 -2.63 -13.98 -13.85
CA VAL A 264 -2.89 -15.43 -13.82
C VAL A 264 -4.08 -15.75 -12.93
N PRO A 265 -5.17 -16.36 -13.43
CA PRO A 265 -5.35 -16.92 -14.78
C PRO A 265 -5.96 -15.92 -15.79
N GLY A 266 -5.96 -14.61 -15.48
CA GLY A 266 -6.73 -13.61 -16.23
C GLY A 266 -6.38 -13.50 -17.72
N LEU A 267 -5.08 -13.46 -18.03
CA LEU A 267 -4.55 -13.26 -19.39
C LEU A 267 -3.69 -14.43 -19.90
N GLY A 268 -3.16 -15.25 -19.00
CA GLY A 268 -2.43 -16.46 -19.35
C GLY A 268 -2.16 -17.35 -18.16
N ASP A 269 -1.43 -18.44 -18.40
CA ASP A 269 -1.12 -19.45 -17.40
C ASP A 269 0.11 -19.08 -16.57
N ARG A 270 0.94 -18.15 -17.08
CA ARG A 270 2.16 -17.69 -16.41
C ARG A 270 2.41 -16.21 -16.63
N ALA A 271 2.82 -15.51 -15.57
CA ALA A 271 3.23 -14.11 -15.61
C ALA A 271 4.58 -13.90 -14.93
N GLU A 272 5.41 -13.02 -15.48
CA GLU A 272 6.71 -12.62 -14.95
C GLU A 272 6.77 -11.09 -14.91
N VAL A 273 7.15 -10.52 -13.77
CA VAL A 273 7.31 -9.07 -13.58
C VAL A 273 8.78 -8.80 -13.25
N ASP A 274 9.44 -8.11 -14.17
CA ASP A 274 10.85 -7.75 -14.09
C ASP A 274 10.94 -6.23 -13.87
N ILE A 275 11.61 -5.78 -12.80
CA ILE A 275 11.67 -4.37 -12.38
C ILE A 275 13.13 -3.90 -12.36
N ALA A 276 13.39 -2.67 -12.79
CA ALA A 276 14.72 -2.08 -12.74
C ALA A 276 15.22 -1.95 -11.29
N GLU A 277 16.48 -2.29 -11.04
CA GLU A 277 17.05 -2.33 -9.68
C GLU A 277 16.98 -0.97 -8.96
N ALA A 278 17.15 0.14 -9.69
CA ALA A 278 17.03 1.50 -9.18
C ALA A 278 15.67 1.82 -8.54
N VAL A 279 14.60 1.12 -8.94
CA VAL A 279 13.25 1.35 -8.40
C VAL A 279 13.18 0.95 -6.93
N PHE A 280 13.89 -0.12 -6.53
CA PHE A 280 13.99 -0.54 -5.12
C PHE A 280 14.78 0.45 -4.27
N THR A 281 15.64 1.25 -4.91
CA THR A 281 16.31 2.37 -4.26
C THR A 281 15.51 3.68 -4.37
N GLY A 282 14.32 3.70 -4.98
CA GLY A 282 13.62 4.95 -5.21
C GLY A 282 14.28 5.88 -6.25
N ASP A 283 15.41 5.45 -6.82
CA ASP A 283 16.11 6.20 -7.85
C ASP A 283 15.40 6.05 -9.19
N GLU A 284 15.66 6.98 -10.10
CA GLU A 284 15.15 6.88 -11.46
C GLU A 284 16.01 5.91 -12.27
N PRO A 285 15.42 4.90 -12.93
CA PRO A 285 16.18 3.98 -13.77
C PRO A 285 16.86 4.72 -14.91
N LEU A 286 18.19 4.64 -14.98
CA LEU A 286 18.98 5.21 -16.07
C LEU A 286 19.49 4.08 -16.98
N PRO A 287 19.37 4.22 -18.30
CA PRO A 287 19.92 3.24 -19.23
C PRO A 287 21.45 3.28 -19.22
N GLY A 288 22.07 2.12 -19.45
CA GLY A 288 23.49 2.03 -19.80
C GLY A 288 23.79 2.65 -21.18
N ALA A 289 25.09 2.70 -21.52
CA ALA A 289 25.53 3.21 -22.83
C ALA A 289 24.96 2.39 -24.02
N ASP A 290 24.60 1.15 -23.76
CA ASP A 290 23.96 0.18 -24.66
C ASP A 290 22.42 0.26 -24.67
N GLY A 291 21.82 1.16 -23.88
CA GLY A 291 20.36 1.34 -23.80
C GLY A 291 19.64 0.34 -22.89
N THR A 292 20.37 -0.54 -22.20
CA THR A 292 19.83 -1.57 -21.31
C THR A 292 19.80 -1.11 -19.85
N PHE A 293 18.93 -1.71 -19.04
CA PHE A 293 18.75 -1.39 -17.61
C PHE A 293 19.18 -2.57 -16.76
N ALA A 294 19.70 -2.32 -15.55
CA ALA A 294 19.88 -3.40 -14.57
C ALA A 294 18.51 -3.82 -14.04
N VAL A 295 18.14 -5.09 -14.20
CA VAL A 295 16.78 -5.58 -13.91
C VAL A 295 16.82 -6.78 -12.98
N ARG A 296 15.81 -6.87 -12.13
CA ARG A 296 15.53 -7.97 -11.22
C ARG A 296 14.18 -8.60 -11.52
N ARG A 297 14.12 -9.93 -11.56
CA ARG A 297 12.87 -10.67 -11.50
C ARG A 297 12.26 -10.53 -10.13
N THR A 298 11.15 -9.80 -10.06
CA THR A 298 10.54 -9.39 -8.79
C THR A 298 9.39 -10.30 -8.40
N ALA A 299 8.57 -10.68 -9.37
CA ALA A 299 7.45 -11.58 -9.12
C ALA A 299 7.21 -12.53 -10.29
N THR A 300 6.65 -13.69 -9.96
CA THR A 300 6.19 -14.68 -10.94
C THR A 300 4.90 -15.33 -10.44
N ALA A 301 3.95 -15.59 -11.34
CA ALA A 301 2.75 -16.38 -11.05
C ALA A 301 2.57 -17.48 -12.09
N GLY A 302 1.95 -18.60 -11.70
CA GLY A 302 1.76 -19.79 -12.54
C GLY A 302 2.86 -20.85 -12.40
N PRO A 303 2.84 -21.91 -13.22
CA PRO A 303 3.83 -22.99 -13.14
C PRO A 303 5.24 -22.49 -13.52
N PRO A 304 6.30 -23.12 -13.01
CA PRO A 304 7.67 -22.82 -13.41
C PRO A 304 7.83 -23.07 -14.92
N GLY A 305 8.42 -22.12 -15.63
CA GLY A 305 8.58 -22.23 -17.09
C GLY A 305 9.87 -22.92 -17.49
N PRO A 306 10.08 -23.12 -18.81
CA PRO A 306 11.20 -23.89 -19.35
C PRO A 306 12.58 -23.31 -18.99
N ASP A 307 12.68 -21.99 -18.81
CA ASP A 307 13.94 -21.31 -18.46
C ASP A 307 14.17 -21.12 -16.95
N GLY A 308 13.21 -21.50 -16.09
CA GLY A 308 13.37 -21.65 -14.64
C GLY A 308 14.05 -20.53 -13.85
N ARG A 309 14.16 -19.30 -14.38
CA ARG A 309 14.97 -18.26 -13.73
C ARG A 309 14.34 -17.85 -12.39
N PRO A 310 15.06 -18.01 -11.26
CA PRO A 310 14.54 -17.69 -9.94
C PRO A 310 14.32 -16.19 -9.76
N LEU A 311 13.57 -15.82 -8.71
CA LEU A 311 13.50 -14.44 -8.25
C LEU A 311 14.92 -13.93 -7.96
N GLY A 312 15.26 -12.74 -8.44
CA GLY A 312 16.62 -12.22 -8.31
C GLY A 312 17.15 -11.44 -9.52
N PRO A 313 18.41 -11.01 -9.47
CA PRO A 313 19.02 -10.19 -10.52
C PRO A 313 19.06 -10.95 -11.86
N LEU A 314 18.66 -10.29 -12.94
CA LEU A 314 18.70 -10.82 -14.30
C LEU A 314 19.85 -10.24 -15.14
N GLY A 315 20.59 -9.27 -14.60
CA GLY A 315 21.61 -8.52 -15.33
C GLY A 315 21.01 -7.35 -16.09
N ARG A 316 21.47 -7.12 -17.31
CA ARG A 316 21.08 -5.96 -18.14
C ARG A 316 20.10 -6.34 -19.26
N GLU A 317 18.95 -5.67 -19.30
CA GLU A 317 17.83 -5.98 -20.20
C GLU A 317 17.21 -4.72 -20.83
N GLU A 318 16.60 -4.84 -22.01
CA GLU A 318 15.82 -3.75 -22.63
C GLU A 318 14.40 -3.67 -22.05
N LEU A 319 14.02 -2.53 -21.47
CA LEU A 319 12.68 -2.32 -20.88
C LEU A 319 11.74 -1.48 -21.75
N GLY A 320 12.26 -0.73 -22.73
CA GLY A 320 11.54 0.35 -23.41
C GLY A 320 10.58 -0.08 -24.52
N ARG A 321 10.69 -1.31 -25.04
CA ARG A 321 9.91 -1.76 -26.20
C ARG A 321 8.95 -2.89 -25.83
N PRO A 322 7.66 -2.79 -26.18
CA PRO A 322 6.76 -3.94 -26.10
C PRO A 322 7.27 -5.03 -27.05
N ALA A 323 7.42 -6.25 -26.54
CA ALA A 323 7.71 -7.40 -27.39
C ALA A 323 6.41 -7.86 -28.06
N ALA A 324 6.47 -8.13 -29.37
CA ALA A 324 5.34 -8.64 -30.14
C ALA A 324 4.90 -10.02 -29.62
N ALA A 325 3.64 -10.37 -29.87
CA ALA A 325 3.13 -11.70 -29.58
C ALA A 325 3.98 -12.76 -30.30
N THR A 326 4.62 -13.67 -29.56
CA THR A 326 5.33 -14.82 -30.14
C THR A 326 4.36 -15.97 -30.35
N ALA A 327 4.62 -16.83 -31.34
CA ALA A 327 3.71 -17.93 -31.68
C ALA A 327 3.95 -19.22 -30.87
N ASP A 328 5.18 -19.47 -30.40
CA ASP A 328 5.50 -20.74 -29.72
C ASP A 328 6.63 -20.62 -28.66
N PRO A 329 6.32 -20.74 -27.35
CA PRO A 329 4.97 -20.68 -26.78
C PRO A 329 4.36 -19.27 -26.96
N PRO A 330 3.02 -19.14 -26.96
CA PRO A 330 2.37 -17.84 -27.05
C PRO A 330 2.78 -16.94 -25.90
N SER A 331 3.49 -15.84 -26.18
CA SER A 331 3.93 -14.87 -25.18
C SER A 331 3.69 -13.45 -25.64
N MET A 332 3.35 -12.57 -24.71
CA MET A 332 3.26 -11.13 -24.96
C MET A 332 3.90 -10.36 -23.81
N SER A 333 4.40 -9.17 -24.11
CA SER A 333 5.04 -8.33 -23.10
C SER A 333 4.66 -6.86 -23.25
N ALA A 334 4.47 -6.19 -22.12
CA ALA A 334 4.24 -4.76 -22.05
C ALA A 334 5.22 -4.11 -21.08
N PRO A 335 5.73 -2.92 -21.41
CA PRO A 335 6.64 -2.22 -20.53
C PRO A 335 5.87 -1.43 -19.45
N LEU A 336 6.43 -1.37 -18.25
CA LEU A 336 5.89 -0.62 -17.13
C LEU A 336 6.49 0.80 -17.17
N HIS A 337 5.82 1.73 -17.85
CA HIS A 337 6.27 3.11 -18.00
C HIS A 337 5.45 4.09 -17.18
N ALA A 338 6.13 4.98 -16.44
CA ALA A 338 5.49 6.08 -15.73
C ALA A 338 6.42 7.30 -15.71
N ARG A 339 5.83 8.50 -15.93
CA ARG A 339 6.33 9.90 -15.81
C ARG A 339 7.80 10.22 -16.16
N GLY A 340 8.77 9.45 -15.69
CA GLY A 340 10.22 9.59 -15.91
C GLY A 340 10.87 8.50 -16.82
N GLY A 341 10.23 7.34 -17.02
CA GLY A 341 10.80 6.32 -17.92
C GLY A 341 10.28 4.90 -17.70
N PRO A 342 10.93 3.89 -18.29
CA PRO A 342 10.64 2.48 -18.03
C PRO A 342 11.08 2.11 -16.61
N LEU A 343 10.13 1.66 -15.79
CA LEU A 343 10.37 1.11 -14.45
C LEU A 343 10.59 -0.40 -14.48
N GLY A 344 10.07 -1.08 -15.51
CA GLY A 344 10.12 -2.53 -15.61
C GLY A 344 9.38 -3.05 -16.85
N ARG A 345 9.12 -4.34 -16.87
CA ARG A 345 8.43 -5.06 -17.93
C ARG A 345 7.60 -6.19 -17.34
N VAL A 346 6.43 -6.42 -17.91
CA VAL A 346 5.60 -7.56 -17.58
C VAL A 346 5.46 -8.47 -18.79
N THR A 347 5.58 -9.77 -18.57
CA THR A 347 5.50 -10.80 -19.63
C THR A 347 4.48 -11.85 -19.23
N VAL A 348 3.55 -12.16 -20.13
CA VAL A 348 2.50 -13.17 -19.93
C VAL A 348 2.64 -14.26 -20.99
N ARG A 349 2.45 -15.52 -20.59
CA ARG A 349 2.53 -16.70 -21.46
C ARG A 349 1.30 -17.58 -21.31
N ARG A 350 0.84 -18.16 -22.42
CA ARG A 350 -0.16 -19.24 -22.45
C ARG A 350 0.52 -20.59 -22.59
N GLY A 351 -0.13 -21.63 -22.08
CA GLY A 351 0.30 -23.00 -22.19
C GLY A 351 0.11 -23.59 -23.60
N PRO A 352 0.66 -24.79 -23.85
CA PRO A 352 0.50 -25.49 -25.13
C PRO A 352 -0.98 -25.75 -25.43
N GLY A 353 -1.45 -25.39 -26.63
CA GLY A 353 -2.82 -25.66 -27.09
C GLY A 353 -3.81 -24.50 -26.92
N GLN A 354 -3.39 -23.34 -26.39
CA GLN A 354 -4.18 -22.10 -26.49
C GLN A 354 -3.74 -21.28 -27.72
N GLY A 355 -4.71 -20.65 -28.40
CA GLY A 355 -4.45 -19.80 -29.57
C GLY A 355 -3.54 -18.59 -29.27
N PRO A 356 -2.97 -17.96 -30.31
CA PRO A 356 -2.08 -16.81 -30.17
C PRO A 356 -2.78 -15.62 -29.47
N TYR A 357 -1.98 -14.70 -28.91
CA TYR A 357 -2.53 -13.45 -28.39
C TYR A 357 -3.02 -12.56 -29.54
N GLU A 358 -4.20 -11.98 -29.37
CA GLU A 358 -4.76 -10.99 -30.29
C GLU A 358 -4.26 -9.58 -29.97
N GLN A 359 -4.52 -8.62 -30.86
CA GLN A 359 -4.18 -7.21 -30.62
C GLN A 359 -4.91 -6.66 -29.39
N ASP A 360 -6.15 -7.07 -29.16
CA ASP A 360 -6.96 -6.66 -28.00
C ASP A 360 -6.35 -7.14 -26.67
N ASP A 361 -5.70 -8.32 -26.66
CA ASP A 361 -5.00 -8.84 -25.49
C ASP A 361 -3.79 -7.95 -25.14
N LEU A 362 -3.04 -7.51 -26.16
CA LEU A 362 -1.91 -6.60 -26.00
C LEU A 362 -2.35 -5.23 -25.49
N GLU A 363 -3.47 -4.70 -25.98
CA GLU A 363 -4.04 -3.44 -25.49
C GLU A 363 -4.48 -3.54 -24.03
N LEU A 364 -5.14 -4.63 -23.66
CA LEU A 364 -5.52 -4.92 -22.29
C LEU A 364 -4.28 -5.01 -21.38
N LEU A 365 -3.24 -5.74 -21.79
CA LEU A 365 -2.00 -5.84 -21.02
C LEU A 365 -1.32 -4.46 -20.85
N ARG A 366 -1.29 -3.63 -21.89
CA ARG A 366 -0.73 -2.26 -21.81
C ARG A 366 -1.50 -1.38 -20.83
N GLU A 367 -2.82 -1.49 -20.81
CA GLU A 367 -3.67 -0.72 -19.89
C GLU A 367 -3.42 -1.13 -18.42
N ILE A 368 -3.30 -2.43 -18.16
CA ILE A 368 -2.93 -2.97 -16.84
C ILE A 368 -1.51 -2.53 -16.46
N ALA A 369 -0.56 -2.66 -17.38
CA ALA A 369 0.83 -2.27 -17.19
C ALA A 369 0.98 -0.77 -16.87
N ALA A 370 0.19 0.10 -17.52
CA ALA A 370 0.19 1.53 -17.24
C ALA A 370 -0.28 1.86 -15.80
N ARG A 371 -1.32 1.19 -15.31
CA ARG A 371 -1.79 1.34 -13.92
C ARG A 371 -0.76 0.84 -12.92
N ALA A 372 -0.16 -0.32 -13.20
CA ALA A 372 0.91 -0.86 -12.38
C ALA A 372 2.17 0.01 -12.36
N ALA A 373 2.53 0.59 -13.51
CA ALA A 373 3.65 1.53 -13.56
C ALA A 373 3.40 2.77 -12.69
N LEU A 374 2.17 3.28 -12.60
CA LEU A 374 1.84 4.40 -11.71
C LEU A 374 1.97 4.00 -10.22
N ALA A 375 1.48 2.82 -9.84
CA ALA A 375 1.64 2.32 -8.49
C ALA A 375 3.11 2.09 -8.12
N LEU A 376 3.90 1.54 -9.04
CA LEU A 376 5.34 1.37 -8.89
C LEU A 376 6.08 2.72 -8.81
N ASP A 377 5.70 3.74 -9.59
CA ASP A 377 6.29 5.08 -9.47
C ASP A 377 5.95 5.72 -8.12
N ASN A 378 4.74 5.51 -7.59
CA ASN A 378 4.36 5.98 -6.26
C ASN A 378 5.19 5.29 -5.17
N ALA A 379 5.32 3.96 -5.22
CA ALA A 379 6.17 3.19 -4.30
C ALA A 379 7.64 3.62 -4.37
N ARG A 380 8.16 3.88 -5.57
CA ARG A 380 9.51 4.41 -5.81
C ARG A 380 9.72 5.79 -5.19
N ARG A 381 8.82 6.73 -5.46
CA ARG A 381 8.89 8.10 -4.90
C ARG A 381 8.85 8.08 -3.39
N TYR A 382 7.94 7.30 -2.83
CA TYR A 382 7.84 7.10 -1.39
C TYR A 382 9.15 6.54 -0.82
N THR A 383 9.73 5.52 -1.46
CA THR A 383 11.04 4.96 -1.06
C THR A 383 12.15 6.02 -1.10
N ARG A 384 12.16 6.90 -2.11
CA ARG A 384 13.14 7.98 -2.25
C ARG A 384 12.99 9.04 -1.17
N GLU A 385 11.76 9.52 -0.96
CA GLU A 385 11.43 10.51 0.08
C GLU A 385 11.79 9.97 1.46
N HIS A 386 11.38 8.74 1.76
CA HIS A 386 11.69 8.06 3.01
C HIS A 386 13.21 7.93 3.22
N ARG A 387 13.96 7.47 2.20
CA ARG A 387 15.43 7.39 2.33
C ARG A 387 16.08 8.75 2.53
N ALA A 388 15.63 9.78 1.82
CA ALA A 388 16.18 11.13 1.97
C ALA A 388 15.96 11.65 3.40
N ALA A 389 14.78 11.42 3.98
CA ALA A 389 14.44 11.81 5.33
C ALA A 389 15.30 11.07 6.38
N VAL A 390 15.40 9.74 6.29
CA VAL A 390 16.27 8.92 7.15
C VAL A 390 17.75 9.33 7.02
N GLY A 391 18.19 9.64 5.79
CA GLY A 391 19.55 10.09 5.51
C GLY A 391 19.88 11.43 6.15
N LEU A 392 18.94 12.39 6.09
CA LEU A 392 19.08 13.68 6.76
C LEU A 392 19.18 13.51 8.27
N GLN A 393 18.29 12.73 8.89
CA GLN A 393 18.33 12.50 10.33
C GLN A 393 19.65 11.85 10.78
N ARG A 394 20.14 10.83 10.06
CA ARG A 394 21.45 10.21 10.36
C ARG A 394 22.61 11.21 10.26
N SER A 395 22.52 12.20 9.38
CA SER A 395 23.53 13.28 9.30
C SER A 395 23.46 14.26 10.47
N LEU A 396 22.31 14.34 11.15
CA LEU A 396 22.09 15.17 12.34
C LEU A 396 22.49 14.47 13.64
N LEU A 397 22.73 13.16 13.65
CA LEU A 397 23.21 12.42 14.82
C LEU A 397 24.75 12.34 14.85
N PRO A 398 25.38 12.20 16.03
CA PRO A 398 26.82 11.98 16.13
C PRO A 398 27.24 10.65 15.47
N PRO A 399 28.54 10.47 15.19
CA PRO A 399 29.08 9.17 14.81
C PRO A 399 28.71 8.08 15.82
N ALA A 400 28.41 6.88 15.33
CA ALA A 400 27.95 5.78 16.16
C ALA A 400 28.96 5.41 17.26
N GLU A 401 30.24 5.56 16.99
CA GLU A 401 31.33 5.35 17.94
C GLU A 401 32.15 6.62 18.08
N THR A 402 32.39 7.05 19.32
CA THR A 402 33.20 8.23 19.63
C THR A 402 34.18 7.89 20.75
N ALA A 403 35.45 8.28 20.58
CA ALA A 403 36.47 8.13 21.61
C ALA A 403 36.97 9.51 22.04
N VAL A 404 36.77 9.83 23.32
CA VAL A 404 37.28 11.03 23.99
C VAL A 404 38.15 10.60 25.18
N PRO A 405 39.05 11.45 25.70
CA PRO A 405 39.96 11.06 26.77
C PRO A 405 39.26 10.43 27.99
N ALA A 406 38.09 10.95 28.37
CA ALA A 406 37.32 10.46 29.51
C ALA A 406 36.33 9.32 29.20
N ALA A 407 36.09 8.96 27.94
CA ALA A 407 35.12 7.93 27.60
C ALA A 407 35.31 7.32 26.20
N THR A 408 35.04 6.01 26.09
CA THR A 408 34.76 5.37 24.80
C THR A 408 33.28 5.08 24.71
N THR A 409 32.63 5.55 23.64
CA THR A 409 31.19 5.41 23.47
C THR A 409 30.83 4.61 22.23
N ALA A 410 29.71 3.89 22.31
CA ALA A 410 29.03 3.30 21.19
C ALA A 410 27.53 3.55 21.32
N SER A 411 26.88 3.82 20.20
CA SER A 411 25.46 4.11 20.15
C SER A 411 24.75 3.23 19.13
N VAL A 412 23.50 2.92 19.43
CA VAL A 412 22.59 2.20 18.53
C VAL A 412 21.32 3.01 18.44
N TYR A 413 20.97 3.38 17.21
CA TYR A 413 19.74 4.07 16.88
C TYR A 413 18.90 3.21 15.94
N ARG A 414 17.64 3.00 16.26
CA ARG A 414 16.68 2.27 15.44
C ARG A 414 15.38 3.09 15.29
N PRO A 415 15.08 3.61 14.10
CA PRO A 415 13.84 4.34 13.87
C PRO A 415 12.62 3.39 13.88
N THR A 416 11.46 3.95 14.16
CA THR A 416 10.15 3.30 14.02
C THR A 416 9.86 2.89 12.58
N ASP A 417 9.03 1.86 12.43
CA ASP A 417 8.51 1.38 11.12
C ASP A 417 7.37 2.27 10.58
N THR A 418 7.21 3.48 11.11
CA THR A 418 6.19 4.43 10.62
C THR A 418 6.56 4.94 9.23
N ALA A 419 5.56 5.40 8.47
CA ALA A 419 5.70 5.75 7.07
C ALA A 419 6.84 6.75 6.75
N THR A 420 7.23 7.57 7.73
CA THR A 420 8.32 8.54 7.60
C THR A 420 9.69 8.02 8.04
N GLY A 421 9.78 7.00 8.91
CA GLY A 421 11.05 6.43 9.41
C GLY A 421 11.98 7.43 10.10
N VAL A 422 11.45 8.56 10.55
CA VAL A 422 12.20 9.70 11.06
C VAL A 422 11.74 10.01 12.47
N GLY A 423 12.69 10.13 13.37
CA GLY A 423 12.46 10.14 14.81
C GLY A 423 12.73 11.43 15.56
N GLY A 424 12.23 11.49 16.79
CA GLY A 424 12.48 12.57 17.76
C GLY A 424 13.74 12.36 18.61
N ASP A 425 14.08 11.09 18.83
CA ASP A 425 15.24 10.58 19.54
C ASP A 425 16.60 11.17 19.10
N TRP A 426 17.41 11.58 20.09
CA TRP A 426 18.81 11.98 19.88
C TRP A 426 19.74 11.60 21.04
N PHE A 427 21.05 11.66 20.74
CA PHE A 427 22.10 11.66 21.76
C PHE A 427 23.27 12.55 21.33
N ASP A 428 24.13 12.94 22.27
CA ASP A 428 25.42 13.57 21.96
C ASP A 428 26.49 13.22 23.02
N VAL A 429 27.76 13.35 22.60
CA VAL A 429 28.94 13.15 23.44
C VAL A 429 29.85 14.37 23.27
N ILE A 430 29.88 15.23 24.27
CA ILE A 430 30.48 16.56 24.18
C ILE A 430 31.71 16.63 25.08
N PRO A 431 32.93 16.76 24.53
CA PRO A 431 34.13 17.04 25.33
C PRO A 431 34.01 18.41 26.00
N LEU A 432 34.24 18.47 27.32
CA LEU A 432 34.22 19.68 28.12
C LEU A 432 35.65 20.03 28.61
N SER A 433 35.77 21.19 29.24
CA SER A 433 37.03 21.62 29.85
C SER A 433 37.50 20.67 30.97
N GLY A 434 38.82 20.54 31.14
CA GLY A 434 39.39 19.71 32.22
C GLY A 434 39.28 18.20 31.96
N ALA A 435 39.32 17.80 30.68
CA ALA A 435 39.13 16.43 30.21
C ALA A 435 37.74 15.84 30.51
N ARG A 436 36.79 16.63 31.03
CA ARG A 436 35.42 16.17 31.33
C ARG A 436 34.64 15.83 30.07
N VAL A 437 33.58 15.05 30.20
CA VAL A 437 32.68 14.71 29.10
C VAL A 437 31.23 14.86 29.53
N ALA A 438 30.42 15.49 28.69
CA ALA A 438 28.97 15.47 28.81
C ALA A 438 28.37 14.39 27.90
N LEU A 439 27.43 13.64 28.45
CA LEU A 439 26.64 12.61 27.79
C LEU A 439 25.20 13.06 27.81
N VAL A 440 24.57 13.06 26.65
CA VAL A 440 23.22 13.60 26.46
C VAL A 440 22.37 12.57 25.75
N ALA A 441 21.14 12.38 26.21
CA ALA A 441 20.10 11.70 25.48
C ALA A 441 18.79 12.46 25.64
N GLY A 442 17.95 12.45 24.63
CA GLY A 442 16.67 13.14 24.66
C GLY A 442 15.75 12.64 23.58
N ASP A 443 14.49 13.00 23.72
CA ASP A 443 13.44 12.66 22.77
C ASP A 443 12.48 13.84 22.60
N VAL A 444 11.93 14.01 21.40
CA VAL A 444 10.93 15.03 21.07
C VAL A 444 9.61 14.33 20.89
N VAL A 445 8.59 14.84 21.58
CA VAL A 445 7.23 14.31 21.48
C VAL A 445 6.76 14.35 20.01
N GLY A 446 6.38 13.17 19.51
CA GLY A 446 5.87 12.96 18.16
C GLY A 446 6.92 12.43 17.18
N HIS A 447 6.50 12.10 15.96
CA HIS A 447 7.36 11.45 14.96
C HIS A 447 7.33 12.18 13.62
N GLY A 448 8.37 11.99 12.81
CA GLY A 448 8.48 12.52 11.45
C GLY A 448 9.36 13.77 11.34
N LEU A 449 9.25 14.47 10.20
CA LEU A 449 10.18 15.54 9.82
C LEU A 449 10.23 16.72 10.80
N GLN A 450 9.10 17.07 11.43
CA GLN A 450 9.06 18.18 12.40
C GLN A 450 9.79 17.82 13.70
N ALA A 451 9.55 16.63 14.25
CA ALA A 451 10.26 16.13 15.43
C ALA A 451 11.78 16.12 15.20
N SER A 452 12.22 15.61 14.05
CA SER A 452 13.65 15.64 13.67
C SER A 452 14.24 17.04 13.46
N ALA A 453 13.44 18.02 13.04
CA ALA A 453 13.91 19.40 12.93
C ALA A 453 14.11 20.03 14.32
N THR A 454 13.16 19.83 15.23
CA THR A 454 13.25 20.26 16.64
C THR A 454 14.43 19.57 17.34
N MET A 455 14.60 18.26 17.10
CA MET A 455 15.75 17.46 17.51
C MET A 455 17.08 18.10 17.13
N GLY A 456 17.26 18.43 15.84
CA GLY A 456 18.49 19.09 15.38
C GLY A 456 18.75 20.45 16.04
N ARG A 457 17.69 21.22 16.32
CA ARG A 457 17.79 22.51 17.03
C ARG A 457 18.21 22.31 18.48
N LEU A 458 17.58 21.39 19.19
CA LEU A 458 17.85 21.13 20.61
C LEU A 458 19.23 20.54 20.82
N ARG A 459 19.66 19.59 19.98
CA ARG A 459 21.04 19.10 19.96
C ARG A 459 22.06 20.24 19.79
N THR A 460 21.81 21.15 18.83
CA THR A 460 22.69 22.31 18.59
C THR A 460 22.71 23.28 19.78
N ALA A 461 21.55 23.51 20.40
CA ALA A 461 21.42 24.32 21.61
C ALA A 461 22.21 23.73 22.77
N VAL A 462 22.03 22.43 23.07
CA VAL A 462 22.77 21.72 24.12
C VAL A 462 24.28 21.84 23.89
N ARG A 463 24.75 21.66 22.66
CA ARG A 463 26.18 21.81 22.35
C ARG A 463 26.70 23.21 22.61
N THR A 464 25.92 24.23 22.24
CA THR A 464 26.27 25.64 22.44
C THR A 464 26.28 26.01 23.92
N LEU A 465 25.32 25.50 24.70
CA LEU A 465 25.24 25.71 26.15
C LEU A 465 26.34 24.94 26.91
N ALA A 466 26.66 23.73 26.46
CA ALA A 466 27.74 22.91 27.02
C ALA A 466 29.12 23.56 26.81
N ASP A 467 29.35 24.25 25.69
CA ASP A 467 30.56 25.03 25.45
C ASP A 467 30.74 26.21 26.44
N LEU A 468 29.65 26.67 27.06
CA LEU A 468 29.69 27.66 28.16
C LEU A 468 30.02 27.03 29.52
N ASP A 469 30.15 25.72 29.58
CA ASP A 469 30.53 24.94 30.77
C ASP A 469 29.59 25.17 31.97
N LEU A 470 28.29 25.23 31.67
CA LEU A 470 27.21 25.39 32.66
C LEU A 470 27.01 24.09 33.46
N GLU A 471 26.53 24.25 34.69
CA GLU A 471 26.08 23.11 35.52
C GLU A 471 24.84 22.46 34.88
N ALA A 472 24.62 21.17 35.18
CA ALA A 472 23.61 20.37 34.49
C ALA A 472 22.17 20.91 34.64
N ASP A 473 21.83 21.45 35.82
CA ASP A 473 20.53 22.09 36.08
C ASP A 473 20.35 23.39 35.29
N GLU A 474 21.35 24.27 35.31
CA GLU A 474 21.32 25.55 34.58
C GLU A 474 21.20 25.35 33.07
N LEU A 475 21.90 24.37 32.51
CA LEU A 475 21.78 24.02 31.10
C LEU A 475 20.36 23.59 30.73
N LEU A 476 19.73 22.72 31.55
CA LEU A 476 18.37 22.26 31.30
C LEU A 476 17.35 23.39 31.44
N VAL A 477 17.55 24.35 32.36
CA VAL A 477 16.70 25.55 32.46
C VAL A 477 16.76 26.38 31.18
N HIS A 478 17.96 26.63 30.65
CA HIS A 478 18.08 27.36 29.38
C HIS A 478 17.50 26.59 28.19
N LEU A 479 17.58 25.26 28.21
CA LEU A 479 16.98 24.42 27.19
C LEU A 479 15.44 24.45 27.28
N ASP A 480 14.86 24.46 28.49
CA ASP A 480 13.42 24.59 28.74
C ASP A 480 12.87 25.93 28.23
N ASP A 481 13.60 27.02 28.48
CA ASP A 481 13.28 28.35 27.95
C ASP A 481 13.27 28.37 26.41
N LEU A 482 14.24 27.69 25.78
CA LEU A 482 14.33 27.59 24.31
C LEU A 482 13.17 26.78 23.73
N VAL A 483 12.82 25.64 24.32
CA VAL A 483 11.65 24.84 23.88
C VAL A 483 10.37 25.66 24.05
N SER A 484 10.21 26.35 25.18
CA SER A 484 9.08 27.23 25.44
C SER A 484 8.93 28.32 24.38
N GLN A 485 10.04 28.93 23.93
CA GLN A 485 10.04 29.89 22.83
C GLN A 485 9.65 29.26 21.49
N LEU A 486 10.21 28.10 21.15
CA LEU A 486 9.91 27.37 19.91
C LEU A 486 8.42 26.98 19.81
N VAL A 487 7.82 26.57 20.92
CA VAL A 487 6.38 26.27 21.01
C VAL A 487 5.53 27.53 20.75
N VAL A 488 5.96 28.70 21.22
CA VAL A 488 5.25 29.96 20.98
C VAL A 488 5.36 30.38 19.51
N GLU A 489 6.54 30.29 18.89
CA GLU A 489 6.78 30.68 17.50
C GLU A 489 6.03 29.80 16.48
N GLY A 490 5.94 28.48 16.71
CA GLY A 490 5.14 27.59 15.84
C GLY A 490 3.63 27.84 15.93
N SER A 491 3.17 28.34 17.08
CA SER A 491 1.74 28.47 17.37
C SER A 491 1.00 29.57 16.58
N GLU A 492 1.66 30.56 15.99
CA GLU A 492 0.96 31.63 15.23
C GLU A 492 0.49 31.17 13.83
N GLU A 493 1.27 30.37 13.10
CA GLU A 493 0.88 29.82 11.78
C GLU A 493 0.05 28.51 11.90
N GLU A 494 0.22 27.76 12.99
CA GLU A 494 -0.38 26.43 13.16
C GLU A 494 -1.71 26.45 13.93
N ARG A 495 -1.95 27.45 14.80
CA ARG A 495 -3.28 27.68 15.44
C ARG A 495 -4.38 27.96 14.41
N GLU A 496 -4.05 28.58 13.27
CA GLU A 496 -5.01 28.79 12.17
C GLU A 496 -5.39 27.48 11.45
N ARG A 497 -4.56 26.42 11.55
CA ARG A 497 -4.77 25.12 10.91
C ARG A 497 -5.36 24.04 11.82
N GLY A 498 -5.60 24.34 13.11
CA GLY A 498 -6.28 23.44 14.05
C GLY A 498 -5.49 22.20 14.46
N VAL A 499 -4.17 22.19 14.26
CA VAL A 499 -3.28 21.11 14.76
C VAL A 499 -2.87 21.49 16.17
N ALA A 500 -3.41 20.79 17.17
CA ALA A 500 -2.99 20.91 18.56
C ALA A 500 -2.06 19.74 18.89
N ASP A 501 -0.77 20.03 19.08
CA ASP A 501 -0.09 19.67 20.33
C ASP A 501 1.19 20.51 20.48
N PRO A 502 1.42 21.20 21.61
CA PRO A 502 2.69 21.87 21.86
C PRO A 502 3.80 20.80 21.98
N SER A 503 4.80 20.85 21.11
CA SER A 503 5.92 19.91 21.10
C SER A 503 6.78 20.04 22.36
N GLY A 504 6.56 19.18 23.35
CA GLY A 504 7.48 18.98 24.47
C GLY A 504 8.68 18.12 24.07
N ALA A 505 9.71 18.11 24.90
CA ALA A 505 10.87 17.23 24.73
C ALA A 505 11.38 16.72 26.08
N THR A 506 11.95 15.52 26.11
CA THR A 506 12.67 14.99 27.27
C THR A 506 14.17 15.12 27.04
N CYS A 507 14.94 15.30 28.11
CA CYS A 507 16.41 15.37 28.02
C CYS A 507 17.06 14.97 29.33
N VAL A 508 18.07 14.12 29.26
CA VAL A 508 19.01 13.87 30.35
C VAL A 508 20.39 14.42 29.96
N TYR A 509 21.01 15.14 30.89
CA TYR A 509 22.35 15.70 30.73
C TYR A 509 23.23 15.23 31.89
N ALA A 510 24.28 14.46 31.57
CA ALA A 510 25.19 13.87 32.54
C ALA A 510 26.64 14.27 32.24
N VAL A 511 27.31 14.92 33.20
CA VAL A 511 28.72 15.33 33.11
C VAL A 511 29.57 14.41 33.97
N TYR A 512 30.55 13.75 33.37
CA TYR A 512 31.54 12.96 34.08
C TYR A 512 32.86 13.72 34.20
N ASP A 513 33.33 13.87 35.44
CA ASP A 513 34.67 14.36 35.74
C ASP A 513 35.64 13.18 35.94
N PRO A 514 36.57 12.96 34.99
CA PRO A 514 37.47 11.82 35.05
C PRO A 514 38.57 11.99 36.12
N VAL A 515 38.77 13.19 36.67
CA VAL A 515 39.76 13.44 37.72
C VAL A 515 39.18 13.12 39.10
N SER A 516 37.98 13.61 39.40
CA SER A 516 37.31 13.31 40.68
C SER A 516 36.58 11.96 40.67
N GLY A 517 36.28 11.41 39.48
CA GLY A 517 35.45 10.23 39.31
C GLY A 517 33.97 10.49 39.61
N VAL A 518 33.54 11.74 39.69
CA VAL A 518 32.15 12.11 39.98
C VAL A 518 31.39 12.33 38.67
N CYS A 519 30.20 11.74 38.57
CA CYS A 519 29.24 12.05 37.53
C CYS A 519 28.10 12.87 38.11
N GLN A 520 27.92 14.06 37.57
CA GLN A 520 26.80 14.94 37.86
C GLN A 520 25.72 14.72 36.80
N ALA A 521 24.45 14.56 37.18
CA ALA A 521 23.37 14.38 36.23
C ALA A 521 22.11 15.16 36.62
N ALA A 522 21.38 15.63 35.61
CA ALA A 522 20.03 16.18 35.76
C ALA A 522 19.14 15.66 34.61
N SER A 523 17.84 15.55 34.86
CA SER A 523 16.86 15.06 33.87
C SER A 523 15.61 15.93 33.81
N ALA A 524 15.15 16.23 32.60
CA ALA A 524 13.88 16.85 32.27
C ALA A 524 12.99 15.79 31.60
N GLY A 525 12.10 15.16 32.38
CA GLY A 525 11.15 14.15 31.91
C GLY A 525 11.75 12.84 31.38
N HIS A 526 13.08 12.69 31.36
CA HIS A 526 13.76 11.56 30.73
C HIS A 526 14.09 10.44 31.74
N PRO A 527 14.08 9.15 31.33
CA PRO A 527 14.43 8.04 32.20
C PRO A 527 15.85 8.15 32.80
N PRO A 528 16.07 7.63 34.03
CA PRO A 528 17.38 7.71 34.67
C PRO A 528 18.42 6.82 33.95
N PRO A 529 19.68 7.29 33.80
CA PRO A 529 20.75 6.49 33.22
C PRO A 529 21.06 5.24 34.04
N ALA A 530 21.40 4.13 33.37
CA ALA A 530 21.86 2.91 34.02
C ALA A 530 23.39 2.92 34.16
N LEU A 531 23.88 2.69 35.37
CA LEU A 531 25.28 2.52 35.71
C LEU A 531 25.61 1.03 35.84
N VAL A 532 26.46 0.55 34.94
CA VAL A 532 27.03 -0.80 35.02
C VAL A 532 28.39 -0.73 35.68
N HIS A 533 28.48 -1.33 36.87
CA HIS A 533 29.73 -1.46 37.61
C HIS A 533 30.67 -2.47 36.93
N PRO A 534 31.99 -2.38 37.17
CA PRO A 534 32.94 -3.36 36.62
C PRO A 534 32.65 -4.81 37.04
N ASP A 535 31.97 -5.04 38.16
CA ASP A 535 31.57 -6.38 38.62
C ASP A 535 30.32 -6.93 37.90
N GLY A 536 29.74 -6.17 36.96
CA GLY A 536 28.52 -6.53 36.22
C GLY A 536 27.22 -6.14 36.92
N ARG A 537 27.29 -5.57 38.13
CA ARG A 537 26.10 -5.06 38.83
C ARG A 537 25.57 -3.82 38.12
N VAL A 538 24.26 -3.75 37.91
CA VAL A 538 23.58 -2.59 37.32
C VAL A 538 22.79 -1.84 38.38
N GLU A 539 22.95 -0.53 38.44
CA GLU A 539 22.20 0.39 39.31
C GLU A 539 21.73 1.58 38.47
N TYR A 540 20.54 2.12 38.72
CA TYR A 540 20.12 3.37 38.09
C TYR A 540 20.61 4.56 38.88
N LEU A 541 21.05 5.62 38.20
CA LEU A 541 21.40 6.87 38.88
C LEU A 541 20.15 7.42 39.58
N PRO A 542 20.26 7.92 40.83
CA PRO A 542 19.13 8.39 41.63
C PRO A 542 18.63 9.77 41.18
N VAL A 543 18.57 10.01 39.88
CA VAL A 543 18.04 11.25 39.29
C VAL A 543 16.52 11.24 39.45
N ASN A 544 15.95 12.32 39.98
CA ASN A 544 14.52 12.54 40.00
C ASN A 544 14.13 13.40 38.78
N PRO A 545 13.47 12.85 37.74
CA PRO A 545 13.17 13.60 36.54
C PRO A 545 12.25 14.79 36.85
N GLY A 546 12.66 15.99 36.42
CA GLY A 546 11.78 17.16 36.40
C GLY A 546 10.69 17.04 35.33
N PRO A 547 9.83 18.06 35.14
CA PRO A 547 8.87 18.07 34.04
C PRO A 547 9.58 18.00 32.67
N PRO A 548 8.93 17.48 31.62
CA PRO A 548 9.45 17.60 30.26
C PRO A 548 9.65 19.07 29.86
N LEU A 549 10.61 19.31 28.98
CA LEU A 549 10.94 20.64 28.46
C LEU A 549 9.73 21.26 27.74
N GLY A 550 9.49 22.55 27.95
CA GLY A 550 8.39 23.32 27.36
C GLY A 550 7.07 23.25 28.14
N VAL A 551 6.97 22.37 29.15
CA VAL A 551 5.78 22.27 30.02
C VAL A 551 5.82 23.33 31.13
N GLY A 552 7.03 23.74 31.55
CA GLY A 552 7.29 24.63 32.68
C GLY A 552 7.12 23.94 34.04
N GLY A 553 7.79 24.45 35.08
CA GLY A 553 7.67 23.90 36.43
C GLY A 553 8.78 24.29 37.41
N LEU A 554 9.02 23.43 38.40
CA LEU A 554 10.11 23.56 39.39
C LEU A 554 11.49 23.40 38.71
N PRO A 555 12.57 23.99 39.27
CA PRO A 555 13.91 23.83 38.75
C PRO A 555 14.35 22.35 38.74
N PHE A 556 15.14 21.96 37.73
CA PHE A 556 15.69 20.62 37.61
C PHE A 556 16.67 20.33 38.75
N GLU A 557 16.56 19.13 39.33
CA GLU A 557 17.44 18.70 40.42
C GLU A 557 18.69 18.02 39.86
N THR A 558 19.83 18.32 40.47
CA THR A 558 21.13 17.74 40.13
C THR A 558 21.53 16.68 41.16
N VAL A 559 22.06 15.56 40.70
CA VAL A 559 22.64 14.52 41.57
C VAL A 559 24.11 14.28 41.26
N ASP A 560 24.91 14.12 42.30
CA ASP A 560 26.33 13.79 42.21
C ASP A 560 26.55 12.33 42.60
N CYS A 561 27.15 11.55 41.70
CA CYS A 561 27.40 10.12 41.88
C CYS A 561 28.87 9.79 41.70
N ALA A 562 29.53 9.24 42.72
CA ALA A 562 30.90 8.75 42.60
C ALA A 562 30.92 7.43 41.81
N LEU A 563 31.63 7.40 40.69
CA LEU A 563 31.71 6.26 39.79
C LEU A 563 33.05 5.53 39.93
N ARG A 564 33.03 4.20 39.78
CA ARG A 564 34.24 3.39 39.79
C ARG A 564 34.91 3.43 38.42
N ALA A 565 36.24 3.35 38.40
CA ALA A 565 37.02 3.21 37.17
C ALA A 565 36.50 2.03 36.32
N GLY A 566 36.32 2.27 35.01
CA GLY A 566 35.85 1.23 34.07
C GLY A 566 34.35 0.92 34.15
N SER A 567 33.56 1.74 34.85
CA SER A 567 32.10 1.65 34.79
C SER A 567 31.59 2.06 33.41
N VAL A 568 30.42 1.54 33.03
CA VAL A 568 29.74 1.91 31.79
C VAL A 568 28.43 2.60 32.15
N LEU A 569 28.24 3.81 31.65
CA LEU A 569 26.98 4.53 31.76
C LEU A 569 26.16 4.30 30.48
N ALA A 570 24.92 3.86 30.64
CA ALA A 570 23.97 3.64 29.55
C ALA A 570 22.84 4.66 29.62
N LEU A 571 22.74 5.50 28.60
CA LEU A 571 21.63 6.42 28.37
C LEU A 571 20.73 5.80 27.30
N TYR A 572 19.42 5.89 27.47
CA TYR A 572 18.46 5.23 26.59
C TYR A 572 17.15 6.00 26.56
N THR A 573 16.43 5.92 25.45
CA THR A 573 15.10 6.50 25.29
C THR A 573 14.03 5.50 25.73
N ASP A 574 12.84 6.02 26.02
CA ASP A 574 11.69 5.25 26.49
C ASP A 574 11.28 4.17 25.49
N GLY A 575 11.41 4.38 24.17
CA GLY A 575 11.13 3.36 23.18
C GLY A 575 11.93 2.06 23.35
N LEU A 576 13.07 2.05 24.07
CA LEU A 576 13.78 0.81 24.42
C LEU A 576 13.09 -0.02 25.51
N ILE A 577 12.39 0.65 26.43
CA ILE A 577 11.76 0.05 27.62
C ILE A 577 10.24 -0.04 27.52
N GLU A 578 9.61 0.84 26.75
CA GLU A 578 8.18 0.86 26.47
C GLU A 578 7.82 -0.13 25.36
N GLY A 579 6.78 -0.92 25.60
CA GLY A 579 6.18 -1.81 24.62
C GLY A 579 4.66 -1.82 24.77
N THR A 580 3.94 -2.27 23.75
CA THR A 580 2.46 -2.21 23.66
C THR A 580 1.71 -2.87 24.85
N SER A 581 2.41 -3.61 25.71
CA SER A 581 1.87 -4.28 26.89
C SER A 581 2.80 -4.26 28.12
N ARG A 582 3.86 -3.43 28.17
CA ARG A 582 4.85 -3.45 29.26
C ARG A 582 4.77 -2.20 30.12
N ASP A 583 4.96 -2.37 31.42
CA ASP A 583 5.14 -1.28 32.38
C ASP A 583 6.60 -0.79 32.33
N LEU A 584 6.84 0.50 32.62
CA LEU A 584 8.16 1.14 32.57
C LEU A 584 9.16 0.47 33.51
N ASP A 585 8.73 0.14 34.73
CA ASP A 585 9.57 -0.52 35.74
C ASP A 585 10.02 -1.91 35.27
N GLU A 586 9.14 -2.65 34.57
CA GLU A 586 9.47 -3.96 34.02
C GLU A 586 10.46 -3.85 32.86
N GLY A 587 10.26 -2.87 31.97
CA GLY A 587 11.18 -2.56 30.88
C GLY A 587 12.59 -2.20 31.39
N MET A 588 12.67 -1.35 32.42
CA MET A 588 13.93 -1.02 33.08
C MET A 588 14.58 -2.25 33.74
N ALA A 589 13.83 -3.07 34.48
CA ALA A 589 14.38 -4.28 35.08
C ALA A 589 14.96 -5.26 34.03
N GLN A 590 14.31 -5.39 32.87
CA GLN A 590 14.81 -6.19 31.75
C GLN A 590 16.08 -5.59 31.14
N LEU A 591 16.11 -4.27 30.92
CA LEU A 591 17.30 -3.58 30.41
C LEU A 591 18.49 -3.77 31.36
N ALA A 592 18.28 -3.63 32.67
CA ALA A 592 19.31 -3.86 33.68
C ALA A 592 19.84 -5.30 33.65
N ALA A 593 18.97 -6.30 33.50
CA ALA A 593 19.39 -7.69 33.35
C ALA A 593 20.27 -7.90 32.10
N ARG A 594 19.86 -7.34 30.95
CA ARG A 594 20.62 -7.44 29.68
C ARG A 594 21.97 -6.73 29.75
N LEU A 595 22.02 -5.55 30.35
CA LEU A 595 23.26 -4.81 30.58
C LEU A 595 24.23 -5.57 31.49
N GLY A 596 23.72 -6.28 32.51
CA GLY A 596 24.54 -7.08 33.43
C GLY A 596 25.09 -8.36 32.81
N GLU A 597 24.39 -8.94 31.83
CA GLU A 597 24.83 -10.14 31.10
C GLU A 597 25.76 -9.84 29.92
N ALA A 598 25.69 -8.63 29.36
CA ALA A 598 26.46 -8.23 28.18
C ALA A 598 27.97 -8.07 28.45
N ASP A 599 28.81 -8.46 27.49
CA ASP A 599 30.24 -8.16 27.53
C ASP A 599 30.51 -6.69 27.16
N LEU A 600 30.33 -5.81 28.14
CA LEU A 600 30.60 -4.37 28.01
C LEU A 600 32.10 -4.02 28.19
N ARG A 601 32.98 -5.02 28.37
CA ARG A 601 34.44 -4.81 28.39
C ARG A 601 35.05 -4.96 27.00
N GLY A 602 34.43 -5.77 26.15
CA GLY A 602 34.79 -5.92 24.75
C GLY A 602 34.29 -4.76 23.86
N ASP A 603 33.74 -5.15 22.71
CA ASP A 603 33.16 -4.24 21.72
C ASP A 603 31.78 -3.73 22.17
N LEU A 604 31.74 -2.45 22.59
CA LEU A 604 30.51 -1.79 23.02
C LEU A 604 29.46 -1.71 21.91
N ALA A 605 29.88 -1.58 20.65
CA ALA A 605 28.95 -1.47 19.52
C ALA A 605 28.27 -2.81 19.24
N ALA A 606 29.01 -3.93 19.35
CA ALA A 606 28.41 -5.26 19.27
C ALA A 606 27.45 -5.53 20.44
N ALA A 607 27.84 -5.17 21.66
CA ALA A 607 26.99 -5.33 22.84
C ALA A 607 25.70 -4.50 22.74
N GLY A 608 25.80 -3.23 22.36
CA GLY A 608 24.64 -2.36 22.16
C GLY A 608 23.67 -2.91 21.10
N ARG A 609 24.19 -3.41 19.97
CA ARG A 609 23.35 -4.02 18.91
C ARG A 609 22.63 -5.27 19.40
N ALA A 610 23.29 -6.11 20.19
CA ALA A 610 22.69 -7.30 20.77
C ALA A 610 21.57 -6.93 21.76
N ILE A 611 21.82 -5.98 22.66
CA ILE A 611 20.83 -5.49 23.63
C ILE A 611 19.60 -4.94 22.90
N VAL A 612 19.77 -4.03 21.93
CA VAL A 612 18.65 -3.46 21.18
C VAL A 612 17.88 -4.53 20.41
N ALA A 613 18.56 -5.50 19.78
CA ALA A 613 17.92 -6.57 19.03
C ALA A 613 17.08 -7.51 19.91
N GLU A 614 17.54 -7.82 21.12
CA GLU A 614 16.82 -8.68 22.08
C GLU A 614 15.65 -7.95 22.76
N MET A 615 15.80 -6.65 23.02
CA MET A 615 14.75 -5.82 23.63
C MET A 615 13.61 -5.51 22.66
N SER A 616 13.95 -5.36 21.37
CA SER A 616 13.04 -4.96 20.31
C SER A 616 12.10 -6.09 19.86
N THR A 617 10.80 -5.96 20.10
CA THR A 617 9.77 -6.87 19.54
C THR A 617 9.15 -6.32 18.25
N ALA A 618 8.54 -7.19 17.43
CA ALA A 618 7.73 -6.76 16.29
C ALA A 618 6.52 -5.93 16.77
N GLY A 619 6.35 -4.71 16.24
CA GLY A 619 5.25 -3.79 16.60
C GLY A 619 5.61 -2.67 17.59
N GLN A 620 6.89 -2.26 17.67
CA GLN A 620 7.31 -1.12 18.48
C GLN A 620 6.78 0.20 17.90
N SER A 621 6.19 1.02 18.77
CA SER A 621 5.52 2.27 18.40
C SER A 621 6.44 3.49 18.39
N ASP A 622 7.63 3.39 18.99
CA ASP A 622 8.56 4.51 19.17
C ASP A 622 10.01 4.16 18.79
N ASP A 623 10.83 5.21 18.60
CA ASP A 623 12.22 5.11 18.21
C ASP A 623 13.07 4.56 19.36
N VAL A 624 14.20 3.95 19.03
CA VAL A 624 15.09 3.38 20.04
C VAL A 624 16.47 3.97 19.91
N THR A 625 16.92 4.60 20.99
CA THR A 625 18.28 5.07 21.17
C THR A 625 18.91 4.42 22.40
N LEU A 626 20.11 3.89 22.24
CA LEU A 626 20.95 3.41 23.33
C LEU A 626 22.36 3.97 23.13
N LEU A 627 22.85 4.75 24.09
CA LEU A 627 24.23 5.23 24.18
C LEU A 627 24.93 4.54 25.34
N LEU A 628 25.96 3.75 25.03
CA LEU A 628 26.86 3.13 26.00
C LEU A 628 28.14 3.94 26.08
N ALA A 629 28.51 4.40 27.27
CA ALA A 629 29.72 5.17 27.53
C ALA A 629 30.57 4.50 28.59
N ARG A 630 31.69 3.87 28.17
CA ARG A 630 32.69 3.32 29.09
C ARG A 630 33.61 4.44 29.55
N LEU A 631 33.59 4.71 30.85
CA LEU A 631 34.25 5.86 31.46
C LEU A 631 35.69 5.54 31.83
N HIS A 632 36.59 6.45 31.48
CA HIS A 632 38.03 6.37 31.72
C HIS A 632 38.45 7.47 32.70
N PRO A 633 38.83 7.14 33.94
CA PRO A 633 39.39 8.13 34.84
C PRO A 633 40.79 8.57 34.36
N VAL A 634 41.16 9.82 34.66
CA VAL A 634 42.54 10.26 34.51
C VAL A 634 43.37 9.60 35.63
N PRO A 635 44.48 8.93 35.31
CA PRO A 635 45.31 8.31 36.33
C PRO A 635 45.81 9.34 37.37
N PRO A 636 45.90 9.00 38.67
CA PRO A 636 46.38 9.92 39.69
C PRO A 636 47.78 10.49 39.39
N GLU A 637 48.64 9.68 38.76
CA GLU A 637 49.99 10.09 38.31
C GLU A 637 49.97 11.17 37.23
N ASP A 638 48.85 11.36 36.53
CA ASP A 638 48.61 12.36 35.50
C ASP A 638 47.89 13.60 36.04
N THR A 639 47.72 13.68 37.36
CA THR A 639 47.09 14.83 38.03
C THR A 639 47.93 15.35 39.17
N ALA A 640 47.93 16.67 39.36
CA ALA A 640 48.52 17.29 40.52
C ALA A 640 47.57 18.38 41.03
N ALA A 641 47.35 18.44 42.35
CA ALA A 641 46.47 19.42 42.95
C ALA A 641 47.07 19.99 44.24
N TRP A 642 46.95 21.31 44.41
CA TRP A 642 47.45 22.03 45.57
C TRP A 642 46.40 23.02 46.06
N THR A 643 46.09 22.98 47.35
CA THR A 643 45.28 24.03 47.99
C THR A 643 46.21 25.01 48.68
N ILE A 644 46.06 26.29 48.38
CA ILE A 644 46.87 27.36 48.94
C ILE A 644 46.00 28.41 49.65
N ASP A 645 46.56 29.02 50.69
CA ASP A 645 45.97 30.19 51.30
C ASP A 645 46.11 31.41 50.38
N ALA A 646 45.23 32.40 50.55
CA ALA A 646 45.28 33.65 49.77
C ALA A 646 46.37 34.61 50.24
N ASP A 647 47.62 34.13 50.21
CA ASP A 647 48.84 34.90 50.47
C ASP A 647 49.62 35.05 49.15
N PRO A 648 49.93 36.28 48.69
CA PRO A 648 50.78 36.51 47.53
C PRO A 648 52.13 35.77 47.55
N ALA A 649 52.67 35.44 48.74
CA ALA A 649 53.90 34.64 48.86
C ALA A 649 53.72 33.19 48.36
N ALA A 650 52.50 32.65 48.36
CA ALA A 650 52.21 31.29 47.93
C ALA A 650 52.40 31.06 46.42
N VAL A 651 52.34 32.12 45.59
CA VAL A 651 52.46 32.03 44.13
C VAL A 651 53.80 31.43 43.71
N ALA A 652 54.89 31.78 44.40
CA ALA A 652 56.21 31.21 44.12
C ALA A 652 56.26 29.69 44.38
N GLY A 653 55.65 29.25 45.48
CA GLY A 653 55.55 27.82 45.80
C GLY A 653 54.73 27.04 44.79
N VAL A 654 53.67 27.62 44.25
CA VAL A 654 52.87 26.99 43.17
C VAL A 654 53.69 26.82 41.90
N ARG A 655 54.46 27.83 41.49
CA ARG A 655 55.36 27.70 40.32
C ARG A 655 56.37 26.58 40.52
N GLU A 656 57.08 26.56 41.64
CA GLU A 656 58.08 25.52 41.93
C GLU A 656 57.47 24.11 42.02
N ALA A 657 56.23 23.99 42.49
CA ALA A 657 55.50 22.73 42.48
C ALA A 657 55.11 22.30 41.05
N ALA A 658 54.56 23.21 40.26
CA ALA A 658 54.18 22.96 38.87
C ALA A 658 55.39 22.57 38.01
N SER A 659 56.51 23.27 38.12
CA SER A 659 57.72 22.98 37.35
C SER A 659 58.27 21.60 37.64
N ARG A 660 58.33 21.20 38.93
CA ARG A 660 58.71 19.83 39.32
C ARG A 660 57.75 18.78 38.78
N THR A 661 56.45 19.05 38.80
CA THR A 661 55.43 18.14 38.23
C THR A 661 55.61 17.97 36.73
N LEU A 662 55.80 19.07 35.99
CA LEU A 662 55.98 19.02 34.53
C LEU A 662 57.29 18.35 34.14
N GLU A 663 58.39 18.60 34.86
CA GLU A 663 59.64 17.87 34.67
C GLU A 663 59.46 16.36 34.91
N HIS A 664 58.74 15.98 35.97
CA HIS A 664 58.42 14.58 36.26
C HIS A 664 57.57 13.93 35.16
N TRP A 665 56.63 14.68 34.58
CA TRP A 665 55.79 14.24 33.46
C TRP A 665 56.52 14.25 32.11
N GLY A 666 57.78 14.72 32.05
CA GLY A 666 58.55 14.84 30.82
C GLY A 666 58.15 16.04 29.94
N LEU A 667 57.38 16.99 30.47
CA LEU A 667 56.86 18.17 29.79
C LEU A 667 57.70 19.43 30.06
N GLY A 668 59.03 19.27 30.07
CA GLY A 668 59.97 20.35 30.40
C GLY A 668 59.85 21.60 29.52
N GLU A 669 59.45 21.43 28.25
CA GLU A 669 59.25 22.54 27.31
C GLU A 669 58.06 23.43 27.68
N LEU A 670 57.07 22.91 28.40
CA LEU A 670 55.88 23.66 28.84
C LEU A 670 56.05 24.39 30.16
N VAL A 671 57.19 24.21 30.85
CA VAL A 671 57.44 24.77 32.18
C VAL A 671 57.29 26.29 32.19
N PHE A 672 58.00 26.98 31.29
CA PHE A 672 57.99 28.45 31.25
C PHE A 672 56.59 29.02 31.00
N THR A 673 55.88 28.47 30.01
CA THR A 673 54.52 28.89 29.64
C THR A 673 53.54 28.63 30.77
N THR A 674 53.62 27.47 31.41
CA THR A 674 52.73 27.08 32.52
C THR A 674 52.98 27.94 33.76
N GLU A 675 54.24 28.24 34.09
CA GLU A 675 54.57 29.13 35.21
C GLU A 675 53.96 30.53 35.04
N LEU A 676 53.99 31.07 33.82
CA LEU A 676 53.37 32.36 33.49
C LEU A 676 51.85 32.29 33.64
N VAL A 677 51.22 31.27 33.07
CA VAL A 677 49.76 31.06 33.16
C VAL A 677 49.33 30.95 34.62
N LEU A 678 49.96 30.07 35.40
CA LEU A 678 49.64 29.89 36.82
C LEU A 678 49.92 31.14 37.64
N SER A 679 51.01 31.88 37.36
CA SER A 679 51.29 33.12 38.07
C SER A 679 50.17 34.14 37.89
N GLU A 680 49.66 34.30 36.67
CA GLU A 680 48.56 35.23 36.39
C GLU A 680 47.24 34.74 36.99
N LEU A 681 46.89 33.47 36.81
CA LEU A 681 45.63 32.91 37.30
C LEU A 681 45.55 32.90 38.83
N VAL A 682 46.61 32.42 39.50
CA VAL A 682 46.67 32.36 40.96
C VAL A 682 46.72 33.75 41.58
N THR A 683 47.50 34.68 41.01
CA THR A 683 47.54 36.06 41.50
C THR A 683 46.17 36.73 41.38
N ASN A 684 45.45 36.49 40.28
CA ASN A 684 44.09 37.00 40.11
C ASN A 684 43.11 36.40 41.14
N ALA A 685 43.17 35.08 41.37
CA ALA A 685 42.35 34.43 42.39
C ALA A 685 42.60 35.05 43.78
N ILE A 686 43.86 35.14 44.22
CA ILE A 686 44.22 35.71 45.52
C ILE A 686 43.75 37.17 45.65
N ARG A 687 43.96 37.99 44.62
CA ARG A 687 43.67 39.43 44.65
C ARG A 687 42.17 39.75 44.66
N TYR A 688 41.36 38.95 43.98
CA TYR A 688 39.96 39.30 43.73
C TYR A 688 38.93 38.37 44.40
N ALA A 689 39.34 37.19 44.88
CA ALA A 689 38.44 36.19 45.45
C ALA A 689 38.72 35.84 46.92
N GLY A 690 39.94 36.01 47.40
CA GLY A 690 40.37 35.48 48.70
C GLY A 690 40.71 33.99 48.63
N GLY A 691 40.73 33.30 49.77
CA GLY A 691 41.17 31.91 49.88
C GLY A 691 40.17 31.02 50.60
N PRO A 692 40.32 29.69 50.50
CA PRO A 692 41.43 28.97 49.85
C PRO A 692 41.32 28.95 48.31
N VAL A 693 42.48 28.89 47.63
CA VAL A 693 42.60 28.74 46.17
C VAL A 693 43.07 27.33 45.85
N LEU A 694 42.38 26.62 44.96
CA LEU A 694 42.76 25.29 44.50
C LEU A 694 43.39 25.39 43.12
N VAL A 695 44.63 24.92 43.00
CA VAL A 695 45.35 24.82 41.71
C VAL A 695 45.42 23.35 41.32
N ARG A 696 45.10 23.03 40.07
CA ARG A 696 45.16 21.67 39.53
C ARG A 696 45.83 21.65 38.16
N LEU A 697 46.71 20.68 37.94
CA LEU A 697 47.26 20.32 36.65
C LEU A 697 46.73 18.94 36.25
N ILE A 698 46.32 18.79 34.99
CA ILE A 698 45.77 17.56 34.44
C ILE A 698 46.50 17.27 33.12
N ARG A 699 47.13 16.10 33.02
CA ARG A 699 47.75 15.58 31.80
C ARG A 699 46.78 14.62 31.12
N SER A 700 46.22 15.01 29.98
CA SER A 700 45.37 14.13 29.15
C SER A 700 45.84 14.17 27.69
N SER A 701 44.93 14.44 26.73
CA SER A 701 45.32 14.82 25.36
C SER A 701 45.98 16.20 25.30
N VAL A 702 45.73 17.05 26.30
CA VAL A 702 46.33 18.37 26.51
C VAL A 702 46.75 18.52 27.97
N LEU A 703 47.60 19.50 28.27
CA LEU A 703 47.89 19.93 29.63
C LEU A 703 46.85 21.00 30.04
N THR A 704 45.96 20.67 30.96
CA THR A 704 45.00 21.63 31.52
C THR A 704 45.50 22.17 32.85
N CYS A 705 45.48 23.49 32.99
CA CYS A 705 45.73 24.20 34.23
C CYS A 705 44.40 24.77 34.74
N GLU A 706 43.96 24.38 35.94
CA GLU A 706 42.76 24.89 36.58
C GLU A 706 43.13 25.65 37.86
N VAL A 707 42.52 26.82 38.07
CA VAL A 707 42.62 27.61 39.30
C VAL A 707 41.21 27.92 39.77
N SER A 708 40.82 27.36 40.92
CA SER A 708 39.50 27.53 41.51
C SER A 708 39.55 28.42 42.74
N ASP A 709 38.56 29.30 42.87
CA ASP A 709 38.44 30.28 43.94
C ASP A 709 36.97 30.46 44.34
N PRO A 710 36.67 30.97 45.56
CA PRO A 710 35.30 31.06 46.06
C PRO A 710 34.47 32.23 45.46
N SER A 711 35.02 33.01 44.52
CA SER A 711 34.31 34.15 43.93
C SER A 711 33.35 33.73 42.83
N ALA A 712 32.13 34.26 42.86
CA ALA A 712 31.18 34.16 41.75
C ALA A 712 31.36 35.26 40.68
N THR A 713 32.40 36.09 40.77
CA THR A 713 32.57 37.26 39.87
C THR A 713 33.21 36.87 38.54
N GLN A 714 32.57 37.24 37.42
CA GLN A 714 33.09 36.94 36.08
C GLN A 714 34.42 37.66 35.79
N PRO A 715 35.47 36.92 35.38
CA PRO A 715 36.72 37.52 34.94
C PRO A 715 36.51 38.25 33.60
N ARG A 716 36.81 39.56 33.55
CA ARG A 716 36.74 40.35 32.32
C ARG A 716 38.13 40.57 31.74
N MET A 717 38.35 40.13 30.49
CA MET A 717 39.54 40.50 29.74
C MET A 717 39.52 42.01 29.47
N ARG A 718 40.57 42.72 29.87
CA ARG A 718 40.72 44.17 29.63
C ARG A 718 41.85 44.39 28.63
N ARG A 719 41.63 45.26 27.63
CA ARG A 719 42.73 45.80 26.81
C ARG A 719 43.41 46.91 27.59
N ALA A 720 44.39 46.55 28.41
CA ALA A 720 45.20 47.48 29.17
C ALA A 720 45.96 48.43 28.24
N ARG A 721 45.98 49.74 28.54
CA ARG A 721 46.79 50.73 27.81
C ARG A 721 48.27 50.51 28.15
N LEU A 722 49.16 51.07 27.32
CA LEU A 722 50.63 50.98 27.52
C LEU A 722 51.07 51.44 28.94
N THR A 723 50.30 52.33 29.57
CA THR A 723 50.55 52.93 30.89
C THR A 723 49.88 52.22 32.07
N ASP A 724 49.06 51.19 31.85
CA ASP A 724 48.32 50.54 32.92
C ASP A 724 49.18 49.45 33.60
N GLU A 725 49.30 49.51 34.94
CA GLU A 725 50.06 48.55 35.77
C GLU A 725 49.35 47.20 35.98
N GLY A 726 48.12 47.02 35.45
CA GLY A 726 47.35 45.80 35.63
C GLY A 726 46.37 45.52 34.47
N GLY A 727 45.77 44.33 34.48
CA GLY A 727 44.75 43.93 33.49
C GLY A 727 45.27 43.22 32.25
N ARG A 728 46.56 42.85 32.19
CA ARG A 728 47.17 42.08 31.08
C ARG A 728 47.16 40.56 31.31
N GLY A 729 46.93 40.09 32.54
CA GLY A 729 47.08 38.67 32.89
C GLY A 729 46.28 37.70 32.03
N LEU A 730 44.96 37.90 31.93
CA LEU A 730 44.11 37.05 31.08
C LEU A 730 44.42 37.18 29.59
N TYR A 731 44.95 38.34 29.15
CA TYR A 731 45.40 38.50 27.77
C TYR A 731 46.67 37.67 27.51
N LEU A 732 47.60 37.61 28.47
CA LEU A 732 48.78 36.75 28.39
C LEU A 732 48.39 35.27 28.37
N VAL A 733 47.50 34.85 29.27
CA VAL A 733 46.96 33.47 29.26
C VAL A 733 46.39 33.14 27.88
N ALA A 734 45.53 34.00 27.33
CA ALA A 734 44.91 33.81 26.02
C ALA A 734 45.90 33.75 24.84
N GLN A 735 47.10 34.32 24.96
CA GLN A 735 48.14 34.25 23.91
C GLN A 735 49.02 33.01 24.05
N LEU A 736 49.10 32.43 25.25
CA LEU A 736 50.00 31.34 25.61
C LEU A 736 49.31 29.97 25.61
N THR A 737 47.98 29.93 25.55
CA THR A 737 47.16 28.71 25.62
C THR A 737 46.26 28.58 24.39
N GLU A 738 45.94 27.36 23.98
CA GLU A 738 45.06 27.10 22.84
C GLU A 738 43.61 27.46 23.16
N ARG A 739 43.15 27.06 24.36
CA ARG A 739 41.82 27.37 24.88
C ARG A 739 41.94 27.80 26.33
N TRP A 740 41.07 28.70 26.76
CA TRP A 740 40.93 29.08 28.15
C TRP A 740 39.49 29.54 28.39
N GLY A 741 39.04 29.45 29.63
CA GLY A 741 37.67 29.81 30.00
C GLY A 741 37.46 29.91 31.49
N SER A 742 36.21 30.12 31.89
CA SER A 742 35.78 30.11 33.29
C SER A 742 34.56 29.22 33.43
N ARG A 743 34.63 28.29 34.37
CA ARG A 743 33.52 27.45 34.83
C ARG A 743 33.00 27.99 36.15
N TYR A 744 31.68 28.06 36.31
CA TYR A 744 31.06 28.44 37.58
C TYR A 744 30.55 27.19 38.27
N THR A 745 30.66 27.18 39.59
CA THR A 745 30.12 26.14 40.46
C THR A 745 29.28 26.83 41.52
N ARG A 746 28.43 26.09 42.24
CA ARG A 746 27.64 26.65 43.35
C ARG A 746 28.48 27.32 44.44
N THR A 747 29.74 26.94 44.58
CA THR A 747 30.64 27.39 45.66
C THR A 747 31.76 28.33 45.21
N GLY A 748 31.81 28.70 43.93
CA GLY A 748 32.89 29.54 43.38
C GLY A 748 33.05 29.39 41.88
N LYS A 749 34.23 29.69 41.38
CA LYS A 749 34.57 29.54 39.95
C LYS A 749 35.89 28.84 39.77
N THR A 750 36.07 28.24 38.60
CA THR A 750 37.34 27.69 38.12
C THR A 750 37.73 28.40 36.83
N ILE A 751 38.89 29.06 36.80
CA ILE A 751 39.50 29.53 35.55
C ILE A 751 40.44 28.44 35.05
N TRP A 752 40.29 28.05 33.79
CA TRP A 752 41.05 26.97 33.19
C TRP A 752 41.75 27.42 31.91
N ALA A 753 42.87 26.79 31.59
CA ALA A 753 43.63 27.02 30.37
C ALA A 753 44.28 25.72 29.88
N GLU A 754 44.26 25.50 28.56
CA GLU A 754 44.73 24.28 27.89
C GLU A 754 45.96 24.57 27.03
N GLN A 755 47.02 23.79 27.23
CA GLN A 755 48.27 23.85 26.47
C GLN A 755 48.47 22.52 25.71
N PRO A 756 48.83 22.55 24.42
CA PRO A 756 49.15 21.33 23.68
C PRO A 756 50.40 20.66 24.27
N LEU A 757 50.41 19.33 24.35
CA LEU A 757 51.55 18.59 24.89
C LEU A 757 52.81 18.70 24.01
N ASP A 758 52.63 18.89 22.70
CA ASP A 758 53.67 19.17 21.70
C ASP A 758 53.47 20.59 21.12
N PRO A 759 53.98 21.65 21.77
CA PRO A 759 53.81 23.01 21.28
C PRO A 759 54.63 23.25 19.99
N PRO A 760 54.12 24.03 19.01
CA PRO A 760 54.95 24.49 17.91
C PRO A 760 56.09 25.38 18.44
N PRO A 761 57.28 25.38 17.81
CA PRO A 761 58.41 26.19 18.28
C PRO A 761 58.01 27.67 18.32
N LEU A 762 58.14 28.29 19.49
CA LEU A 762 57.85 29.71 19.71
C LEU A 762 58.71 30.56 18.75
N SER A 763 58.11 31.09 17.70
CA SER A 763 58.75 32.08 16.83
C SER A 763 58.68 33.45 17.53
N TRP A 764 59.80 33.90 18.08
CA TRP A 764 59.96 35.26 18.61
C TRP A 764 60.19 36.28 17.50
#